data_AF-A0A2G4F1H4-F1
#
_entry.id   AF-A0A2G4F1H4-F1
#
_cell.length_a   1.000
_cell.length_b   1.000
_cell.length_c   1.000
_cell.angle_alpha   90.00
_cell.angle_beta   90.00
_cell.angle_gamma   90.00
#
_symmetry.space_group_name_H-M   'P 1'
#
loop_
_entity.id
_entity.type
_entity.pdbx_description
1 polymer ?
#
loop_
_entity_poly.entity_id
_entity_poly.type
_entity_poly.pdbx_seq_one_letter_code
_entity_poly.pdbx_strand_id
1 'polypeptide(L)'
;MRLVKYIAIAIVNTFGVIIGIIWVAVPQTLAQPSLNYQLAISQRQPEGESPRSLPELYKLRDRLKLELDQIAKNPDRTSFFSEPWKPQTQRQKSENLTQQLENLKSRIQIEETAKNTWNYSAKIAREAVVIGRTAKSSPASWEQSQRLWQSAINTLRQIPHGSFLADGAIDKTIEYQGNLTVATYELQVARNVQKALAEEQQKKELERQAFEKKEQARKELERQEFEKKELVRKELEKKEFEKNEIVRKEREKQELVRQEIARKEREKQELARQELERQALELNQPTIKPNPIPFLPATPSSNFFFAGDTNRDGEINQQDEVGKEKWSLSSGALVLFNDKSSAPKIPVWQETKVSAPRRPAMLSQVHLKLSDNFKNSQIFITADSLASPHISVFQKTADGWQAVDISGTKQLVFSTDIVLGIEAKQFADRNWNGLINLKATAINNGIEIASNTIQLGVTPWIMPSNSAPVTEVQVSDRGSANSEFISQLKQAVEPTGALVKVIQGDRAWMQDTQKNGYVQFTEKLKLRNLNVAVKSNSNSTENNQAKSNSDRDLSVFKIGKPRNEESVNQWADGYGNLQVTPPIPAYPMGRVYYGNPGNASFNPEVLDFVKAQRIQGQPVDIDTSWLLTRQVDEIINFIPSTTPGKYIMAIASPEAGVKLLEELAEKGYGDVTINRGLSNEITVSAALNNQALIQHNLNLQKQKLNPIIEKLKREFSLTDDQIIQVPAMFGYSGYAWWPNMVNSVPVNGSLLVSNPRGALIDGKDYTQKKLRQLLLPFGVNISFLDDRYYQELRGNVQSATNTVRKGEERPFWQSLPNN
;
A
#
# COMPACT_ATOMS: atom_id res chain seq x y z
N MET A 1 -11.22 3.81 -33.65
CA MET A 1 -10.79 2.71 -32.74
C MET A 1 -12.04 1.93 -32.31
N ARG A 2 -11.96 0.62 -32.07
CA ARG A 2 -13.13 -0.27 -31.91
C ARG A 2 -13.47 -0.50 -30.44
N LEU A 3 -14.75 -0.39 -30.07
CA LEU A 3 -15.23 -0.69 -28.71
C LEU A 3 -15.03 -2.17 -28.35
N VAL A 4 -14.60 -2.43 -27.12
CA VAL A 4 -14.77 -3.72 -26.44
C VAL A 4 -16.13 -3.69 -25.74
N LYS A 5 -17.00 -4.67 -26.03
CA LYS A 5 -18.26 -4.84 -25.31
C LYS A 5 -18.03 -5.68 -24.05
N TYR A 6 -18.72 -5.33 -22.98
CA TYR A 6 -18.76 -6.06 -21.72
C TYR A 6 -20.22 -6.41 -21.42
N ILE A 7 -20.46 -7.60 -20.85
CA ILE A 7 -21.78 -8.02 -20.38
C ILE A 7 -21.72 -8.30 -18.88
N ALA A 8 -22.73 -7.80 -18.16
CA ALA A 8 -22.96 -8.04 -16.75
C ALA A 8 -23.66 -9.40 -16.54
N ILE A 9 -23.04 -10.30 -15.77
CA ILE A 9 -23.62 -11.60 -15.42
C ILE A 9 -23.96 -11.59 -13.92
N ALA A 10 -25.24 -11.79 -13.58
CA ALA A 10 -25.65 -12.05 -12.21
C ALA A 10 -25.22 -13.46 -11.78
N ILE A 11 -24.31 -13.55 -10.82
CA ILE A 11 -23.92 -14.78 -10.14
C ILE A 11 -25.05 -15.17 -9.19
N VAL A 12 -25.54 -16.41 -9.27
CA VAL A 12 -26.65 -16.89 -8.43
C VAL A 12 -26.20 -18.12 -7.63
N ASN A 13 -26.50 -18.16 -6.33
CA ASN A 13 -26.16 -19.30 -5.48
C ASN A 13 -27.08 -20.51 -5.74
N THR A 14 -26.81 -21.63 -5.07
CA THR A 14 -27.57 -22.89 -5.20
C THR A 14 -29.05 -22.80 -4.84
N PHE A 15 -29.49 -21.72 -4.18
CA PHE A 15 -30.87 -21.44 -3.78
C PHE A 15 -31.58 -20.38 -4.63
N GLY A 16 -30.94 -19.85 -5.69
CA GLY A 16 -31.57 -18.86 -6.57
C GLY A 16 -31.34 -17.39 -6.17
N VAL A 17 -30.46 -17.11 -5.20
CA VAL A 17 -30.16 -15.74 -4.73
C VAL A 17 -28.95 -15.16 -5.47
N ILE A 18 -29.07 -13.94 -6.01
CA ILE A 18 -27.95 -13.23 -6.64
C ILE A 18 -26.90 -12.86 -5.58
N ILE A 19 -25.65 -13.32 -5.76
CA ILE A 19 -24.53 -13.11 -4.83
C ILE A 19 -23.43 -12.17 -5.36
N GLY A 20 -23.55 -11.71 -6.60
CA GLY A 20 -22.68 -10.69 -7.19
C GLY A 20 -22.92 -10.53 -8.68
N ILE A 21 -22.31 -9.54 -9.32
CA ILE A 21 -22.29 -9.39 -10.77
C ILE A 21 -20.84 -9.25 -11.26
N ILE A 22 -20.52 -9.91 -12.38
CA ILE A 22 -19.22 -9.83 -13.05
C ILE A 22 -19.38 -9.24 -14.44
N TRP A 23 -18.50 -8.30 -14.80
CA TRP A 23 -18.36 -7.76 -16.15
C TRP A 23 -17.29 -8.53 -16.91
N VAL A 24 -17.69 -9.35 -17.89
CA VAL A 24 -16.75 -10.14 -18.71
C VAL A 24 -16.40 -9.39 -19.98
N ALA A 25 -15.09 -9.17 -20.21
CA ALA A 25 -14.59 -8.64 -21.47
C ALA A 25 -14.77 -9.67 -22.59
N VAL A 26 -15.47 -9.31 -23.67
CA VAL A 26 -15.62 -10.18 -24.84
C VAL A 26 -14.30 -10.19 -25.64
N PRO A 27 -13.58 -11.32 -25.78
CA PRO A 27 -12.29 -11.35 -26.48
C PRO A 27 -12.45 -11.10 -27.99
N GLN A 28 -11.57 -10.30 -28.59
CA GLN A 28 -11.65 -9.92 -30.01
C GLN A 28 -11.26 -11.02 -31.02
N THR A 29 -11.08 -12.27 -30.61
CA THR A 29 -10.96 -13.40 -31.55
C THR A 29 -12.25 -13.63 -32.37
N LEU A 30 -13.34 -12.96 -32.01
CA LEU A 30 -14.63 -12.92 -32.73
C LEU A 30 -14.65 -11.95 -33.94
N ALA A 31 -13.50 -11.40 -34.36
CA ALA A 31 -13.43 -10.37 -35.41
C ALA A 31 -12.51 -10.74 -36.59
N GLN A 32 -12.83 -11.83 -37.30
CA GLN A 32 -12.44 -11.96 -38.72
C GLN A 32 -13.69 -11.84 -39.63
N PRO A 33 -13.58 -11.17 -40.79
CA PRO A 33 -14.73 -10.90 -41.65
C PRO A 33 -15.10 -12.13 -42.50
N SER A 34 -16.21 -12.78 -42.19
CA SER A 34 -16.84 -13.79 -43.05
C SER A 34 -17.59 -13.17 -44.25
N LEU A 35 -17.06 -12.08 -44.81
CA LEU A 35 -17.66 -11.32 -45.92
C LEU A 35 -17.94 -12.22 -47.15
N ASN A 36 -17.07 -13.22 -47.37
CA ASN A 36 -17.16 -14.16 -48.48
C ASN A 36 -18.34 -15.15 -48.36
N TYR A 37 -18.91 -15.39 -47.17
CA TYR A 37 -20.03 -16.32 -47.00
C TYR A 37 -21.40 -15.64 -47.11
N GLN A 38 -21.54 -14.38 -46.67
CA GLN A 38 -22.78 -13.61 -46.86
C GLN A 38 -23.00 -13.27 -48.35
N LEU A 39 -21.93 -12.93 -49.08
CA LEU A 39 -22.00 -12.66 -50.53
C LEU A 39 -22.46 -13.86 -51.36
N ALA A 40 -22.17 -15.11 -50.93
CA ALA A 40 -22.59 -16.31 -51.64
C ALA A 40 -24.07 -16.68 -51.43
N ILE A 41 -24.63 -16.41 -50.25
CA ILE A 41 -26.03 -16.77 -49.91
C ILE A 41 -27.00 -15.66 -50.34
N SER A 42 -26.62 -14.39 -50.21
CA SER A 42 -27.53 -13.25 -50.44
C SER A 42 -27.89 -13.02 -51.91
N GLN A 43 -27.25 -13.67 -52.87
CA GLN A 43 -27.48 -13.43 -54.30
C GLN A 43 -28.59 -14.29 -54.93
N ARG A 44 -29.12 -15.32 -54.25
CA ARG A 44 -30.09 -16.28 -54.83
C ARG A 44 -31.13 -16.83 -53.84
N GLN A 45 -31.65 -15.99 -52.94
CA GLN A 45 -32.93 -16.28 -52.28
C GLN A 45 -34.10 -15.74 -53.13
N PRO A 46 -35.29 -16.37 -53.12
CA PRO A 46 -36.47 -15.80 -53.75
C PRO A 46 -36.82 -14.45 -53.12
N GLU A 47 -37.20 -13.48 -53.94
CA GLU A 47 -37.54 -12.13 -53.47
C GLU A 47 -38.67 -12.19 -52.43
N GLY A 48 -38.38 -11.72 -51.21
CA GLY A 48 -39.35 -11.57 -50.13
C GLY A 48 -39.26 -12.55 -48.95
N GLU A 49 -38.57 -13.69 -49.06
CA GLU A 49 -38.52 -14.69 -47.97
C GLU A 49 -37.15 -14.81 -47.27
N SER A 50 -37.08 -14.34 -46.02
CA SER A 50 -35.93 -14.48 -45.12
C SER A 50 -36.27 -15.36 -43.91
N PRO A 51 -36.16 -16.71 -44.03
CA PRO A 51 -36.43 -17.63 -42.93
C PRO A 51 -35.46 -17.39 -41.76
N ARG A 52 -36.01 -17.36 -40.54
CA ARG A 52 -35.29 -17.02 -39.29
C ARG A 52 -35.13 -18.20 -38.33
N SER A 53 -35.62 -19.38 -38.69
CA SER A 53 -35.56 -20.57 -37.86
C SER A 53 -35.41 -21.86 -38.67
N LEU A 54 -34.82 -22.90 -38.06
CA LEU A 54 -34.69 -24.22 -38.69
C LEU A 54 -36.05 -24.82 -39.13
N PRO A 55 -37.16 -24.71 -38.36
CA PRO A 55 -38.49 -25.08 -38.83
C PRO A 55 -38.97 -24.33 -40.09
N GLU A 56 -38.63 -23.04 -40.24
CA GLU A 56 -38.94 -22.29 -41.46
C GLU A 56 -38.11 -22.77 -42.65
N LEU A 57 -36.83 -23.13 -42.45
CA LEU A 57 -36.01 -23.74 -43.51
C LEU A 57 -36.60 -25.07 -43.99
N TYR A 58 -37.12 -25.92 -43.09
CA TYR A 58 -37.82 -27.14 -43.50
C TYR A 58 -39.11 -26.84 -44.29
N LYS A 59 -39.95 -25.89 -43.82
CA LYS A 59 -41.17 -25.48 -44.54
C LYS A 59 -40.85 -24.94 -45.94
N LEU A 60 -39.82 -24.10 -46.06
CA LEU A 60 -39.36 -23.57 -47.34
C LEU A 60 -38.85 -24.69 -48.26
N ARG A 61 -38.05 -25.63 -47.73
CA ARG A 61 -37.53 -26.79 -48.47
C ARG A 61 -38.67 -27.64 -49.02
N ASP A 62 -39.68 -27.90 -48.21
CA ASP A 62 -40.77 -28.79 -48.60
C ASP A 62 -41.74 -28.10 -49.56
N ARG A 63 -41.91 -26.76 -49.48
CA ARG A 63 -42.60 -25.97 -50.51
C ARG A 63 -41.85 -25.96 -51.85
N LEU A 64 -40.54 -25.65 -51.85
CA LEU A 64 -39.73 -25.60 -53.08
C LEU A 64 -39.65 -26.98 -53.76
N LYS A 65 -39.67 -28.09 -52.99
CA LYS A 65 -39.82 -29.44 -53.53
C LYS A 65 -41.17 -29.66 -54.23
N LEU A 66 -42.27 -29.18 -53.64
CA LEU A 66 -43.61 -29.28 -54.23
C LEU A 66 -43.71 -28.44 -55.52
N GLU A 67 -43.13 -27.25 -55.55
CA GLU A 67 -43.07 -26.41 -56.77
C GLU A 67 -42.24 -27.07 -57.89
N LEU A 68 -41.10 -27.69 -57.55
CA LEU A 68 -40.27 -28.44 -58.50
C LEU A 68 -41.01 -29.68 -59.04
N ASP A 69 -41.72 -30.41 -58.18
CA ASP A 69 -42.55 -31.57 -58.54
C ASP A 69 -43.77 -31.17 -59.40
N GLN A 70 -44.38 -30.00 -59.16
CA GLN A 70 -45.44 -29.46 -60.02
C GLN A 70 -44.93 -29.12 -61.43
N ILE A 71 -43.73 -28.52 -61.54
CA ILE A 71 -43.09 -28.25 -62.84
C ILE A 71 -42.76 -29.56 -63.56
N ALA A 72 -42.34 -30.60 -62.85
CA ALA A 72 -42.08 -31.92 -63.42
C ALA A 72 -43.35 -32.68 -63.85
N LYS A 73 -44.47 -32.49 -63.15
CA LYS A 73 -45.74 -33.19 -63.39
C LYS A 73 -46.61 -32.58 -64.49
N ASN A 74 -46.42 -31.31 -64.82
CA ASN A 74 -47.25 -30.61 -65.82
C ASN A 74 -46.42 -30.06 -67.00
N PRO A 75 -45.70 -30.90 -67.77
CA PRO A 75 -45.11 -30.50 -69.04
C PRO A 75 -46.23 -30.24 -70.04
N ASP A 76 -46.34 -28.98 -70.49
CA ASP A 76 -47.53 -28.41 -71.13
C ASP A 76 -48.05 -29.26 -72.31
N ARG A 77 -49.25 -29.83 -72.14
CA ARG A 77 -49.94 -30.69 -73.11
C ARG A 77 -51.12 -29.93 -73.77
N THR A 78 -50.89 -28.74 -74.32
CA THR A 78 -51.91 -28.09 -75.18
C THR A 78 -51.36 -27.18 -76.31
N SER A 79 -51.65 -27.60 -77.54
CA SER A 79 -51.92 -26.80 -78.76
C SER A 79 -50.92 -25.75 -79.30
N PHE A 80 -50.09 -26.20 -80.26
CA PHE A 80 -49.74 -25.61 -81.58
C PHE A 80 -49.33 -24.13 -81.79
N PHE A 81 -49.44 -23.22 -80.82
CA PHE A 81 -48.85 -21.86 -80.88
C PHE A 81 -48.13 -21.54 -79.56
N SER A 82 -47.12 -22.33 -79.22
CA SER A 82 -46.20 -22.00 -78.13
C SER A 82 -45.08 -21.09 -78.63
N GLU A 83 -44.93 -19.93 -77.98
CA GLU A 83 -43.81 -19.04 -78.22
C GLU A 83 -42.47 -19.78 -77.97
N PRO A 84 -41.47 -19.68 -78.87
CA PRO A 84 -40.31 -20.58 -78.86
C PRO A 84 -39.42 -20.48 -77.61
N TRP A 85 -39.57 -19.44 -76.79
CA TRP A 85 -38.84 -19.21 -75.55
C TRP A 85 -39.37 -20.02 -74.34
N LYS A 86 -40.65 -20.43 -74.32
CA LYS A 86 -41.29 -21.03 -73.13
C LYS A 86 -40.57 -22.26 -72.54
N PRO A 87 -40.05 -23.22 -73.35
CA PRO A 87 -39.33 -24.37 -72.81
C PRO A 87 -38.00 -24.01 -72.15
N GLN A 88 -37.32 -22.95 -72.61
CA GLN A 88 -36.08 -22.45 -72.00
C GLN A 88 -36.37 -21.83 -70.63
N THR A 89 -37.43 -21.02 -70.52
CA THR A 89 -37.85 -20.42 -69.25
C THR A 89 -38.20 -21.46 -68.18
N GLN A 90 -38.89 -22.55 -68.56
CA GLN A 90 -39.21 -23.64 -67.62
C GLN A 90 -37.97 -24.40 -67.14
N ARG A 91 -37.01 -24.70 -68.02
CA ARG A 91 -35.72 -25.31 -67.64
C ARG A 91 -34.94 -24.42 -66.69
N GLN A 92 -34.78 -23.15 -67.03
CA GLN A 92 -34.08 -22.17 -66.19
C GLN A 92 -34.73 -21.99 -64.81
N LYS A 93 -36.07 -22.08 -64.73
CA LYS A 93 -36.80 -22.07 -63.44
C LYS A 93 -36.52 -23.35 -62.63
N SER A 94 -36.51 -24.51 -63.26
CA SER A 94 -36.21 -25.81 -62.61
C SER A 94 -34.77 -25.88 -62.09
N GLU A 95 -33.80 -25.43 -62.88
CA GLU A 95 -32.38 -25.33 -62.50
C GLU A 95 -32.18 -24.37 -61.31
N ASN A 96 -32.86 -23.21 -61.32
CA ASN A 96 -32.81 -22.25 -60.22
C ASN A 96 -33.41 -22.84 -58.93
N LEU A 97 -34.61 -23.46 -59.00
CA LEU A 97 -35.23 -24.14 -57.85
C LEU A 97 -34.34 -25.28 -57.30
N THR A 98 -33.68 -26.04 -58.18
CA THR A 98 -32.74 -27.10 -57.79
C THR A 98 -31.53 -26.52 -57.04
N GLN A 99 -30.94 -25.44 -57.54
CA GLN A 99 -29.83 -24.75 -56.87
C GLN A 99 -30.25 -24.14 -55.51
N GLN A 100 -31.46 -23.57 -55.43
CA GLN A 100 -32.01 -23.06 -54.17
C GLN A 100 -32.20 -24.20 -53.15
N LEU A 101 -32.68 -25.37 -53.58
CA LEU A 101 -32.82 -26.55 -52.73
C LEU A 101 -31.48 -27.08 -52.20
N GLU A 102 -30.41 -27.10 -53.00
CA GLU A 102 -29.07 -27.50 -52.53
C GLU A 102 -28.46 -26.50 -51.54
N ASN A 103 -28.59 -25.20 -51.83
CA ASN A 103 -28.17 -24.14 -50.90
C ASN A 103 -28.94 -24.25 -49.57
N LEU A 104 -30.23 -24.56 -49.63
CA LEU A 104 -31.10 -24.72 -48.46
C LEU A 104 -30.79 -25.99 -47.66
N LYS A 105 -30.48 -27.12 -48.31
CA LYS A 105 -29.97 -28.33 -47.64
C LYS A 105 -28.69 -28.02 -46.86
N SER A 106 -27.74 -27.33 -47.50
CA SER A 106 -26.47 -26.94 -46.87
C SER A 106 -26.70 -26.03 -45.66
N ARG A 107 -27.66 -25.09 -45.76
CA ARG A 107 -28.05 -24.23 -44.63
C ARG A 107 -28.71 -25.02 -43.51
N ILE A 108 -29.63 -25.93 -43.82
CA ILE A 108 -30.27 -26.84 -42.85
C ILE A 108 -29.22 -27.64 -42.08
N GLN A 109 -28.24 -28.24 -42.77
CA GLN A 109 -27.16 -29.01 -42.14
C GLN A 109 -26.34 -28.18 -41.14
N ILE A 110 -26.08 -26.90 -41.44
CA ILE A 110 -25.39 -25.97 -40.54
C ILE A 110 -26.22 -25.72 -39.27
N GLU A 111 -27.52 -25.45 -39.41
CA GLU A 111 -28.40 -25.19 -38.26
C GLU A 111 -28.68 -26.45 -37.42
N GLU A 112 -28.78 -27.63 -38.05
CA GLU A 112 -28.88 -28.92 -37.34
C GLU A 112 -27.60 -29.20 -36.54
N THR A 113 -26.43 -28.96 -37.13
CA THR A 113 -25.13 -29.09 -36.46
C THR A 113 -25.02 -28.12 -35.28
N ALA A 114 -25.38 -26.85 -35.49
CA ALA A 114 -25.40 -25.83 -34.42
C ALA A 114 -26.33 -26.23 -33.26
N LYS A 115 -27.52 -26.75 -33.55
CA LYS A 115 -28.48 -27.25 -32.56
C LYS A 115 -27.95 -28.45 -31.78
N ASN A 116 -27.25 -29.37 -32.44
CA ASN A 116 -26.63 -30.51 -31.79
C ASN A 116 -25.47 -30.09 -30.87
N THR A 117 -24.61 -29.18 -31.33
CA THR A 117 -23.52 -28.58 -30.54
C THR A 117 -24.06 -27.83 -29.31
N TRP A 118 -25.13 -27.05 -29.47
CA TRP A 118 -25.85 -26.40 -28.36
C TRP A 118 -26.32 -27.41 -27.30
N ASN A 119 -27.04 -28.44 -27.74
CA ASN A 119 -27.59 -29.47 -26.85
C ASN A 119 -26.49 -30.25 -26.11
N TYR A 120 -25.37 -30.52 -26.79
CA TYR A 120 -24.23 -31.21 -26.19
C TYR A 120 -23.55 -30.34 -25.13
N SER A 121 -23.32 -29.04 -25.40
CA SER A 121 -22.82 -28.11 -24.38
C SER A 121 -23.75 -28.01 -23.18
N ALA A 122 -25.06 -27.90 -23.40
CA ALA A 122 -26.06 -27.88 -22.35
C ALA A 122 -26.14 -29.18 -21.53
N LYS A 123 -25.63 -30.31 -22.06
CA LYS A 123 -25.45 -31.55 -21.28
C LYS A 123 -24.24 -31.43 -20.34
N ILE A 124 -23.08 -31.04 -20.86
CA ILE A 124 -21.84 -30.86 -20.09
C ILE A 124 -22.04 -29.84 -18.96
N ALA A 125 -22.73 -28.73 -19.24
CA ALA A 125 -23.08 -27.72 -18.23
C ALA A 125 -23.95 -28.28 -17.09
N ARG A 126 -24.94 -29.14 -17.39
CA ARG A 126 -25.76 -29.80 -16.35
C ARG A 126 -24.92 -30.74 -15.48
N GLU A 127 -23.98 -31.47 -16.06
CA GLU A 127 -23.04 -32.30 -15.32
C GLU A 127 -22.15 -31.43 -14.40
N ALA A 128 -21.66 -30.28 -14.89
CA ALA A 128 -20.90 -29.32 -14.10
C ALA A 128 -21.69 -28.78 -12.88
N VAL A 129 -22.98 -28.47 -13.06
CA VAL A 129 -23.90 -28.06 -11.98
C VAL A 129 -24.10 -29.17 -10.96
N VAL A 130 -24.34 -30.41 -11.39
CA VAL A 130 -24.57 -31.55 -10.49
C VAL A 130 -23.33 -31.83 -9.62
N ILE A 131 -22.13 -31.76 -10.19
CA ILE A 131 -20.89 -31.93 -9.44
C ILE A 131 -20.67 -30.76 -8.47
N GLY A 132 -20.87 -29.51 -8.89
CA GLY A 132 -20.76 -28.35 -8.00
C GLY A 132 -21.76 -28.38 -6.83
N ARG A 133 -22.98 -28.90 -7.05
CA ARG A 133 -23.99 -29.04 -5.98
C ARG A 133 -23.74 -30.20 -5.02
N THR A 134 -23.08 -31.27 -5.46
CA THR A 134 -22.77 -32.44 -4.62
C THR A 134 -21.37 -32.40 -4.01
N ALA A 135 -20.53 -31.46 -4.43
CA ALA A 135 -19.22 -31.16 -3.85
C ALA A 135 -19.35 -30.64 -2.41
N LYS A 136 -19.37 -31.57 -1.44
CA LYS A 136 -19.19 -31.28 0.00
C LYS A 136 -17.76 -30.80 0.29
N SER A 137 -17.43 -29.58 -0.14
CA SER A 137 -16.15 -28.88 0.09
C SER A 137 -14.89 -29.61 -0.40
N SER A 138 -15.02 -30.56 -1.34
CA SER A 138 -13.87 -31.29 -1.91
C SER A 138 -13.21 -30.51 -3.06
N PRO A 139 -11.90 -30.21 -2.99
CA PRO A 139 -11.17 -29.58 -4.10
C PRO A 139 -11.26 -30.40 -5.39
N ALA A 140 -11.17 -31.72 -5.33
CA ALA A 140 -11.22 -32.57 -6.52
C ALA A 140 -12.56 -32.45 -7.27
N SER A 141 -13.66 -32.34 -6.54
CA SER A 141 -15.00 -32.18 -7.12
C SER A 141 -15.18 -30.79 -7.75
N TRP A 142 -14.69 -29.73 -7.09
CA TRP A 142 -14.74 -28.37 -7.65
C TRP A 142 -13.84 -28.22 -8.89
N GLU A 143 -12.67 -28.85 -8.90
CA GLU A 143 -11.80 -28.90 -10.07
C GLU A 143 -12.45 -29.65 -11.25
N GLN A 144 -13.18 -30.74 -10.96
CA GLN A 144 -13.95 -31.45 -11.99
C GLN A 144 -15.10 -30.59 -12.53
N SER A 145 -15.84 -29.87 -11.69
CA SER A 145 -16.87 -28.91 -12.12
C SER A 145 -16.28 -27.79 -12.99
N GLN A 146 -15.13 -27.22 -12.59
CA GLN A 146 -14.39 -26.21 -13.36
C GLN A 146 -14.03 -26.71 -14.77
N ARG A 147 -13.47 -27.92 -14.89
CA ARG A 147 -13.12 -28.52 -16.19
C ARG A 147 -14.35 -28.73 -17.08
N LEU A 148 -15.49 -29.15 -16.51
CA LEU A 148 -16.73 -29.33 -17.27
C LEU A 148 -17.30 -27.99 -17.77
N TRP A 149 -17.29 -26.93 -16.94
CA TRP A 149 -17.67 -25.58 -17.40
C TRP A 149 -16.79 -25.09 -18.55
N GLN A 150 -15.47 -25.28 -18.45
CA GLN A 150 -14.54 -24.91 -19.52
C GLN A 150 -14.79 -25.70 -20.81
N SER A 151 -15.16 -26.98 -20.69
CA SER A 151 -15.54 -27.84 -21.82
C SER A 151 -16.84 -27.35 -22.48
N ALA A 152 -17.89 -27.06 -21.69
CA ALA A 152 -19.17 -26.55 -22.20
C ALA A 152 -19.01 -25.22 -22.97
N ILE A 153 -18.18 -24.29 -22.44
CA ILE A 153 -17.80 -23.05 -23.13
C ILE A 153 -17.13 -23.35 -24.48
N ASN A 154 -16.17 -24.26 -24.50
CA ASN A 154 -15.44 -24.62 -25.72
C ASN A 154 -16.35 -25.30 -26.76
N THR A 155 -17.38 -26.04 -26.33
CA THR A 155 -18.41 -26.58 -27.22
C THR A 155 -19.27 -25.47 -27.84
N LEU A 156 -19.76 -24.49 -27.07
CA LEU A 156 -20.59 -23.40 -27.64
C LEU A 156 -19.83 -22.59 -28.70
N ARG A 157 -18.53 -22.39 -28.51
CA ARG A 157 -17.64 -21.72 -29.48
C ARG A 157 -17.48 -22.44 -30.83
N GLN A 158 -17.99 -23.67 -30.97
CA GLN A 158 -18.02 -24.41 -32.23
C GLN A 158 -19.28 -24.12 -33.07
N ILE A 159 -20.24 -23.36 -32.56
CA ILE A 159 -21.44 -22.96 -33.31
C ILE A 159 -21.03 -21.92 -34.38
N PRO A 160 -21.30 -22.17 -35.69
CA PRO A 160 -20.88 -21.26 -36.75
C PRO A 160 -21.56 -19.89 -36.67
N HIS A 161 -20.80 -18.81 -36.88
CA HIS A 161 -21.31 -17.42 -36.86
C HIS A 161 -22.45 -17.13 -37.83
N GLY A 162 -22.66 -17.97 -38.85
CA GLY A 162 -23.78 -17.84 -39.78
C GLY A 162 -25.10 -18.44 -39.28
N SER A 163 -25.09 -19.21 -38.18
CA SER A 163 -26.26 -19.92 -37.63
C SER A 163 -27.25 -19.00 -36.93
N PHE A 164 -28.54 -19.36 -36.94
CA PHE A 164 -29.56 -18.73 -36.09
C PHE A 164 -29.28 -18.84 -34.58
N LEU A 165 -28.40 -19.75 -34.16
CA LEU A 165 -27.99 -19.92 -32.77
C LEU A 165 -26.70 -19.17 -32.42
N ALA A 166 -26.08 -18.45 -33.35
CA ALA A 166 -24.78 -17.80 -33.14
C ALA A 166 -24.81 -16.75 -32.00
N ASP A 167 -25.79 -15.84 -32.01
CA ASP A 167 -25.92 -14.80 -30.99
C ASP A 167 -26.25 -15.41 -29.62
N GLY A 168 -27.22 -16.34 -29.57
CA GLY A 168 -27.53 -17.09 -28.35
C GLY A 168 -26.33 -17.88 -27.81
N ALA A 169 -25.42 -18.36 -28.67
CA ALA A 169 -24.22 -19.09 -28.26
C ALA A 169 -23.18 -18.17 -27.61
N ILE A 170 -23.13 -16.89 -28.01
CA ILE A 170 -22.33 -15.86 -27.35
C ILE A 170 -22.91 -15.59 -25.95
N ASP A 171 -24.21 -15.33 -25.84
CA ASP A 171 -24.88 -15.08 -24.56
C ASP A 171 -24.72 -16.27 -23.58
N LYS A 172 -24.91 -17.50 -24.08
CA LYS A 172 -24.78 -18.71 -23.27
C LYS A 172 -23.32 -19.02 -22.90
N THR A 173 -22.36 -18.65 -23.74
CA THR A 173 -20.92 -18.74 -23.41
C THR A 173 -20.59 -17.84 -22.24
N ILE A 174 -21.15 -16.63 -22.24
CA ILE A 174 -20.95 -15.62 -21.20
C ILE A 174 -21.53 -16.12 -19.87
N GLU A 175 -22.78 -16.62 -19.84
CA GLU A 175 -23.36 -17.29 -18.66
C GLU A 175 -22.44 -18.40 -18.10
N TYR A 176 -21.90 -19.26 -18.96
CA TYR A 176 -21.04 -20.36 -18.53
C TYR A 176 -19.68 -19.89 -18.03
N GLN A 177 -19.16 -18.76 -18.51
CA GLN A 177 -17.95 -18.13 -17.95
C GLN A 177 -18.20 -17.63 -16.51
N GLY A 178 -19.40 -17.11 -16.20
CA GLY A 178 -19.78 -16.79 -14.82
C GLY A 178 -19.76 -18.03 -13.91
N ASN A 179 -20.35 -19.14 -14.36
CA ASN A 179 -20.36 -20.39 -13.59
C ASN A 179 -18.96 -21.03 -13.45
N LEU A 180 -18.10 -20.91 -14.47
CA LEU A 180 -16.69 -21.29 -14.40
C LEU A 180 -15.95 -20.51 -13.30
N THR A 181 -16.20 -19.21 -13.18
CA THR A 181 -15.61 -18.37 -12.14
C THR A 181 -16.06 -18.81 -10.74
N VAL A 182 -17.34 -19.16 -10.55
CA VAL A 182 -17.83 -19.73 -9.29
C VAL A 182 -17.10 -21.03 -8.94
N ALA A 183 -17.03 -21.99 -9.88
CA ALA A 183 -16.32 -23.25 -9.65
C ALA A 183 -14.82 -23.05 -9.34
N THR A 184 -14.20 -22.03 -9.92
CA THR A 184 -12.80 -21.64 -9.65
C THR A 184 -12.64 -21.02 -8.26
N TYR A 185 -13.58 -20.19 -7.83
CA TYR A 185 -13.58 -19.59 -6.48
C TYR A 185 -13.78 -20.66 -5.40
N GLU A 186 -14.80 -21.52 -5.55
CA GLU A 186 -15.09 -22.59 -4.59
C GLU A 186 -13.96 -23.63 -4.52
N LEU A 187 -13.29 -23.92 -5.64
CA LEU A 187 -12.05 -24.71 -5.65
C LEU A 187 -10.97 -24.08 -4.75
N GLN A 188 -10.77 -22.77 -4.84
CA GLN A 188 -9.77 -22.08 -4.03
C GLN A 188 -10.18 -22.01 -2.55
N VAL A 189 -11.46 -21.78 -2.24
CA VAL A 189 -11.99 -21.86 -0.87
C VAL A 189 -11.75 -23.25 -0.28
N ALA A 190 -12.09 -24.31 -1.00
CA ALA A 190 -11.87 -25.69 -0.57
C ALA A 190 -10.38 -25.99 -0.30
N ARG A 191 -9.47 -25.53 -1.18
CA ARG A 191 -8.01 -25.64 -0.99
C ARG A 191 -7.53 -24.86 0.25
N ASN A 192 -8.03 -23.64 0.46
CA ASN A 192 -7.67 -22.82 1.61
C ASN A 192 -8.16 -23.43 2.94
N VAL A 193 -9.37 -23.98 2.99
CA VAL A 193 -9.90 -24.70 4.16
C VAL A 193 -9.05 -25.93 4.46
N GLN A 194 -8.67 -26.71 3.43
CA GLN A 194 -7.79 -27.87 3.61
C GLN A 194 -6.40 -27.47 4.14
N LYS A 195 -5.84 -26.35 3.66
CA LYS A 195 -4.57 -25.79 4.15
C LYS A 195 -4.67 -25.33 5.61
N ALA A 196 -5.71 -24.60 5.97
CA ALA A 196 -5.93 -24.12 7.34
C ALA A 196 -6.08 -25.27 8.35
N LEU A 197 -6.79 -26.34 7.97
CA LEU A 197 -6.89 -27.55 8.80
C LEU A 197 -5.54 -28.24 9.02
N ALA A 198 -4.67 -28.27 8.00
CA ALA A 198 -3.32 -28.82 8.13
C ALA A 198 -2.41 -27.92 9.00
N GLU A 199 -2.49 -26.59 8.84
CA GLU A 199 -1.76 -25.62 9.65
C GLU A 199 -2.19 -25.66 11.13
N GLU A 200 -3.48 -25.83 11.42
CA GLU A 200 -3.99 -26.00 12.79
C GLU A 200 -3.47 -27.29 13.44
N GLN A 201 -3.43 -28.40 12.68
CA GLN A 201 -2.84 -29.66 13.15
C GLN A 201 -1.34 -29.51 13.44
N GLN A 202 -0.59 -28.87 12.53
CA GLN A 202 0.84 -28.62 12.71
C GLN A 202 1.11 -27.70 13.91
N LYS A 203 0.27 -26.68 14.13
CA LYS A 203 0.38 -25.78 15.28
C LYS A 203 0.17 -26.52 16.61
N LYS A 204 -0.85 -27.38 16.71
CA LYS A 204 -1.09 -28.20 17.92
C LYS A 204 0.09 -29.13 18.23
N GLU A 205 0.69 -29.72 17.22
CA GLU A 205 1.88 -30.56 17.38
C GLU A 205 3.12 -29.76 17.81
N LEU A 206 3.34 -28.56 17.25
CA LEU A 206 4.43 -27.66 17.68
C LEU A 206 4.23 -27.14 19.11
N GLU A 207 2.99 -26.81 19.51
CA GLU A 207 2.66 -26.38 20.88
C GLU A 207 2.92 -27.51 21.89
N ARG A 208 2.57 -28.75 21.54
CA ARG A 208 2.90 -29.95 22.32
C ARG A 208 4.41 -30.14 22.48
N GLN A 209 5.17 -30.10 21.38
CA GLN A 209 6.64 -30.25 21.43
C GLN A 209 7.32 -29.12 22.21
N ALA A 210 6.79 -27.89 22.14
CA ALA A 210 7.27 -26.76 22.92
C ALA A 210 6.97 -26.91 24.43
N PHE A 211 5.82 -27.49 24.78
CA PHE A 211 5.49 -27.83 26.17
C PHE A 211 6.44 -28.90 26.72
N GLU A 212 6.63 -30.00 26.00
CA GLU A 212 7.55 -31.10 26.37
C GLU A 212 8.99 -30.59 26.57
N LYS A 213 9.51 -29.73 25.67
CA LYS A 213 10.83 -29.09 25.82
C LYS A 213 10.93 -28.15 27.03
N LYS A 214 9.89 -27.36 27.32
CA LYS A 214 9.86 -26.49 28.51
C LYS A 214 9.86 -27.30 29.81
N GLU A 215 9.14 -28.42 29.84
CA GLU A 215 9.12 -29.31 31.00
C GLU A 215 10.49 -29.96 31.26
N GLN A 216 11.17 -30.42 30.20
CA GLN A 216 12.54 -30.93 30.28
C GLN A 216 13.53 -29.88 30.79
N ALA A 217 13.48 -28.65 30.24
CA ALA A 217 14.34 -27.55 30.68
C ALA A 217 14.10 -27.17 32.15
N ARG A 218 12.86 -27.23 32.64
CA ARG A 218 12.54 -26.98 34.06
C ARG A 218 13.14 -28.04 34.97
N LYS A 219 12.99 -29.32 34.64
CA LYS A 219 13.56 -30.45 35.39
C LYS A 219 15.10 -30.39 35.47
N GLU A 220 15.75 -30.00 34.38
CA GLU A 220 17.21 -29.82 34.35
C GLU A 220 17.67 -28.62 35.20
N LEU A 221 16.94 -27.51 35.20
CA LEU A 221 17.24 -26.35 36.06
C LEU A 221 17.05 -26.70 37.56
N GLU A 222 15.95 -27.36 37.91
CA GLU A 222 15.69 -27.86 39.27
C GLU A 222 16.83 -28.76 39.76
N ARG A 223 17.35 -29.63 38.89
CA ARG A 223 18.50 -30.49 39.17
C ARG A 223 19.80 -29.70 39.37
N GLN A 224 20.11 -28.75 38.49
CA GLN A 224 21.33 -27.93 38.60
C GLN A 224 21.33 -27.04 39.85
N GLU A 225 20.17 -26.53 40.27
CA GLU A 225 20.04 -25.84 41.56
C GLU A 225 20.30 -26.77 42.75
N PHE A 226 19.79 -28.00 42.71
CA PHE A 226 20.03 -28.99 43.76
C PHE A 226 21.52 -29.35 43.87
N GLU A 227 22.19 -29.63 42.75
CA GLU A 227 23.63 -29.92 42.71
C GLU A 227 24.47 -28.73 43.22
N LYS A 228 24.12 -27.48 42.89
CA LYS A 228 24.77 -26.28 43.45
C LYS A 228 24.58 -26.14 44.97
N LYS A 229 23.37 -26.36 45.48
CA LYS A 229 23.05 -26.26 46.92
C LYS A 229 23.85 -27.29 47.73
N GLU A 230 23.96 -28.52 47.23
CA GLU A 230 24.80 -29.58 47.83
C GLU A 230 26.30 -29.22 47.82
N LEU A 231 26.80 -28.61 46.74
CA LEU A 231 28.22 -28.23 46.63
C LEU A 231 28.58 -27.09 47.59
N VAL A 232 27.73 -26.06 47.71
CA VAL A 232 27.89 -24.97 48.69
C VAL A 232 27.86 -25.50 50.12
N ARG A 233 26.96 -26.44 50.43
CA ARG A 233 26.87 -27.09 51.74
C ARG A 233 28.19 -27.80 52.10
N LYS A 234 28.72 -28.63 51.20
CA LYS A 234 29.99 -29.34 51.41
C LYS A 234 31.18 -28.39 51.60
N GLU A 235 31.19 -27.24 50.91
CA GLU A 235 32.23 -26.23 51.08
C GLU A 235 32.13 -25.51 52.44
N LEU A 236 30.91 -25.25 52.94
CA LEU A 236 30.68 -24.71 54.28
C LEU A 236 31.12 -25.69 55.38
N GLU A 237 30.72 -26.96 55.28
CA GLU A 237 31.13 -28.04 56.20
C GLU A 237 32.67 -28.17 56.25
N LYS A 238 33.36 -28.05 55.10
CA LYS A 238 34.83 -28.03 55.04
C LYS A 238 35.45 -26.81 55.72
N LYS A 239 34.93 -25.60 55.47
CA LYS A 239 35.45 -24.35 56.08
C LYS A 239 35.25 -24.34 57.59
N GLU A 240 34.13 -24.90 58.08
CA GLU A 240 33.89 -25.05 59.51
C GLU A 240 34.88 -26.04 60.15
N PHE A 241 35.17 -27.16 59.48
CA PHE A 241 36.20 -28.12 59.92
C PHE A 241 37.59 -27.46 60.01
N GLU A 242 38.02 -26.76 58.95
CA GLU A 242 39.31 -26.06 58.91
C GLU A 242 39.42 -24.99 60.02
N LYS A 243 38.35 -24.20 60.23
CA LYS A 243 38.28 -23.20 61.30
C LYS A 243 38.43 -23.85 62.68
N ASN A 244 37.74 -24.96 62.93
CA ASN A 244 37.81 -25.68 64.19
C ASN A 244 39.20 -26.29 64.43
N GLU A 245 39.88 -26.76 63.38
CA GLU A 245 41.27 -27.24 63.47
C GLU A 245 42.25 -26.11 63.82
N ILE A 246 42.11 -24.93 63.21
CA ILE A 246 42.91 -23.74 63.53
C ILE A 246 42.71 -23.33 64.98
N VAL A 247 41.46 -23.27 65.47
CA VAL A 247 41.15 -22.94 66.87
C VAL A 247 41.78 -23.94 67.84
N ARG A 248 41.82 -25.24 67.48
CA ARG A 248 42.50 -26.26 68.29
C ARG A 248 44.01 -26.01 68.37
N LYS A 249 44.67 -25.80 67.23
CA LYS A 249 46.11 -25.51 67.15
C LYS A 249 46.50 -24.22 67.87
N GLU A 250 45.69 -23.16 67.78
CA GLU A 250 45.96 -21.91 68.49
C GLU A 250 45.78 -22.08 70.01
N ARG A 251 44.82 -22.90 70.47
CA ARG A 251 44.69 -23.25 71.90
C ARG A 251 45.90 -24.05 72.40
N GLU A 252 46.33 -25.08 71.67
CA GLU A 252 47.54 -25.87 71.97
C GLU A 252 48.78 -24.95 72.07
N LYS A 253 48.93 -24.00 71.14
CA LYS A 253 50.01 -23.01 71.13
C LYS A 253 49.91 -21.99 72.27
N GLN A 254 48.72 -21.50 72.62
CA GLN A 254 48.53 -20.62 73.77
C GLN A 254 48.86 -21.33 75.09
N GLU A 255 48.57 -22.63 75.19
CA GLU A 255 48.89 -23.44 76.36
C GLU A 255 50.41 -23.66 76.50
N LEU A 256 51.11 -23.95 75.38
CA LEU A 256 52.58 -23.97 75.33
C LEU A 256 53.19 -22.60 75.70
N VAL A 257 52.66 -21.50 75.17
CA VAL A 257 53.11 -20.14 75.53
C VAL A 257 52.86 -19.83 77.01
N ARG A 258 51.77 -20.32 77.60
CA ARG A 258 51.48 -20.16 79.03
C ARG A 258 52.47 -20.93 79.91
N GLN A 259 52.89 -22.13 79.49
CA GLN A 259 53.96 -22.89 80.13
C GLN A 259 55.33 -22.21 79.98
N GLU A 260 55.63 -21.66 78.79
CA GLU A 260 56.85 -20.88 78.51
C GLU A 260 56.91 -19.61 79.37
N ILE A 261 55.79 -18.88 79.51
CA ILE A 261 55.69 -17.72 80.42
C ILE A 261 55.91 -18.16 81.87
N ALA A 262 55.31 -19.26 82.33
CA ALA A 262 55.56 -19.79 83.68
C ALA A 262 56.99 -20.33 83.91
N ARG A 263 57.79 -20.52 82.86
CA ARG A 263 59.25 -20.72 82.95
C ARG A 263 59.97 -19.39 83.01
N LYS A 264 59.68 -18.47 82.09
CA LYS A 264 60.29 -17.14 82.01
C LYS A 264 59.98 -16.25 83.21
N GLU A 265 58.87 -16.45 83.90
CA GLU A 265 58.51 -15.69 85.10
C GLU A 265 59.30 -16.14 86.33
N ARG A 266 59.77 -17.40 86.35
CA ARG A 266 60.80 -17.87 87.29
C ARG A 266 62.18 -17.27 86.96
N GLU A 267 62.58 -17.31 85.68
CA GLU A 267 63.82 -16.65 85.21
C GLU A 267 63.79 -15.11 85.47
N LYS A 268 62.61 -14.48 85.39
CA LYS A 268 62.42 -13.04 85.64
C LYS A 268 62.41 -12.68 87.13
N GLN A 269 62.00 -13.57 88.03
CA GLN A 269 62.24 -13.38 89.47
C GLN A 269 63.73 -13.41 89.82
N GLU A 270 64.55 -14.07 89.00
CA GLU A 270 66.00 -14.16 89.15
C GLU A 270 66.72 -12.93 88.54
N LEU A 271 66.33 -12.50 87.33
CA LEU A 271 66.86 -11.26 86.70
C LEU A 271 66.35 -9.96 87.34
N ALA A 272 65.15 -9.91 87.92
CA ALA A 272 64.64 -8.72 88.62
C ALA A 272 65.45 -8.36 89.89
N ARG A 273 66.43 -9.19 90.27
CA ARG A 273 67.43 -8.89 91.31
C ARG A 273 68.66 -8.13 90.77
N GLN A 274 68.82 -8.00 89.44
CA GLN A 274 70.00 -7.43 88.80
C GLN A 274 69.75 -6.17 87.96
N GLU A 275 68.50 -5.85 87.61
CA GLU A 275 68.21 -4.73 86.68
C GLU A 275 67.26 -3.68 87.27
N LEU A 276 67.61 -3.22 88.49
CA LEU A 276 67.12 -1.96 89.07
C LEU A 276 68.09 -0.79 88.75
N GLU A 277 68.66 -0.76 87.54
CA GLU A 277 69.41 0.38 87.03
C GLU A 277 68.87 0.82 85.65
N ARG A 278 68.40 2.07 85.58
CA ARG A 278 68.26 2.93 84.37
C ARG A 278 67.07 2.71 83.42
N GLN A 279 65.93 3.32 83.80
CA GLN A 279 65.34 4.52 83.16
C GLN A 279 65.87 4.96 81.76
N ALA A 280 65.09 5.56 80.83
CA ALA A 280 63.65 5.91 80.78
C ALA A 280 63.21 6.53 79.40
N LEU A 281 61.90 6.40 79.05
CA LEU A 281 60.96 7.33 78.33
C LEU A 281 61.35 7.99 76.95
N GLU A 282 60.60 7.84 75.82
CA GLU A 282 59.30 8.46 75.32
C GLU A 282 59.48 9.79 74.49
N LEU A 283 58.64 10.31 73.54
CA LEU A 283 57.30 9.96 72.96
C LEU A 283 57.01 10.61 71.54
N ASN A 284 56.10 10.01 70.73
CA ASN A 284 55.06 10.54 69.77
C ASN A 284 55.19 11.74 68.75
N GLN A 285 54.82 11.46 67.46
CA GLN A 285 53.61 11.92 66.64
C GLN A 285 53.12 13.42 66.56
N PRO A 286 52.10 13.85 65.73
CA PRO A 286 51.69 13.59 64.30
C PRO A 286 51.09 14.83 63.50
N THR A 287 50.40 14.62 62.34
CA THR A 287 49.32 15.46 61.66
C THR A 287 49.71 16.80 60.89
N ILE A 288 48.95 17.48 59.97
CA ILE A 288 47.61 17.33 59.28
C ILE A 288 47.46 18.03 57.86
N LYS A 289 46.22 18.06 57.30
CA LYS A 289 45.58 18.69 56.07
C LYS A 289 45.66 20.26 55.96
N PRO A 290 45.18 21.03 54.90
CA PRO A 290 44.02 20.80 53.97
C PRO A 290 43.93 21.43 52.52
N ASN A 291 42.79 21.12 51.85
CA ASN A 291 42.07 21.61 50.62
C ASN A 291 41.97 23.17 50.35
N PRO A 292 41.18 23.68 49.33
CA PRO A 292 41.23 23.56 47.85
C PRO A 292 40.93 24.93 47.11
N ILE A 293 40.69 24.97 45.76
CA ILE A 293 39.72 25.86 45.03
C ILE A 293 39.78 25.62 43.48
N PRO A 294 38.69 25.84 42.68
CA PRO A 294 38.60 25.41 41.26
C PRO A 294 38.75 26.54 40.21
N PHE A 295 38.83 26.15 38.92
CA PHE A 295 38.91 27.06 37.75
C PHE A 295 37.84 26.78 36.67
N LEU A 296 37.34 27.85 36.04
CA LEU A 296 36.57 27.85 34.78
C LEU A 296 37.52 28.13 33.59
N PRO A 297 37.30 27.53 32.40
CA PRO A 297 38.00 27.93 31.18
C PRO A 297 37.14 28.81 30.25
N ALA A 298 37.77 29.78 29.61
CA ALA A 298 37.21 30.57 28.50
C ALA A 298 37.61 29.95 27.14
N THR A 299 36.75 30.09 26.13
CA THR A 299 36.94 29.55 24.77
C THR A 299 37.82 30.45 23.88
N PRO A 300 38.77 29.90 23.11
CA PRO A 300 39.45 30.62 22.04
C PRO A 300 38.67 30.56 20.71
N SER A 301 38.78 31.61 19.89
CA SER A 301 38.31 31.62 18.50
C SER A 301 39.12 30.65 17.64
N SER A 302 38.45 29.78 16.89
CA SER A 302 39.14 28.82 15.99
C SER A 302 39.72 29.52 14.76
N ASN A 303 41.01 29.31 14.50
CA ASN A 303 41.69 29.70 13.26
C ASN A 303 41.29 28.82 12.04
N PHE A 304 40.46 27.79 12.27
CA PHE A 304 40.02 26.80 11.28
C PHE A 304 38.52 26.54 11.48
N PHE A 305 37.69 27.49 11.02
CA PHE A 305 36.23 27.46 11.14
C PHE A 305 35.65 26.56 10.04
N PHE A 306 34.74 25.65 10.39
CA PHE A 306 34.15 24.68 9.46
C PHE A 306 32.71 24.34 9.86
N ALA A 307 31.74 25.14 9.41
CA ALA A 307 30.34 25.01 9.82
C ALA A 307 29.34 25.16 8.65
N GLY A 308 28.13 24.68 8.85
CA GLY A 308 26.96 24.92 8.00
C GLY A 308 25.84 25.56 8.81
N ASP A 309 24.66 25.76 8.22
CA ASP A 309 23.48 26.34 8.89
C ASP A 309 22.89 25.36 9.93
N THR A 310 23.46 25.34 11.15
CA THR A 310 23.14 24.35 12.20
C THR A 310 21.96 24.76 13.07
N ASN A 311 21.77 26.06 13.27
CA ASN A 311 20.61 26.61 13.98
C ASN A 311 19.38 26.75 13.08
N ARG A 312 19.56 26.65 11.74
CA ARG A 312 18.52 26.73 10.71
C ARG A 312 17.90 28.11 10.60
N ASP A 313 18.68 29.16 10.86
CA ASP A 313 18.30 30.56 10.64
C ASP A 313 18.51 31.01 9.18
N GLY A 314 19.37 30.30 8.42
CA GLY A 314 19.68 30.55 7.01
C GLY A 314 20.95 31.38 6.77
N GLU A 315 21.71 31.67 7.81
CA GLU A 315 23.08 32.20 7.77
C GLU A 315 24.10 31.11 8.16
N ILE A 316 25.40 31.39 8.02
CA ILE A 316 26.48 30.50 8.49
C ILE A 316 27.53 31.37 9.18
N ASN A 317 27.57 31.31 10.51
CA ASN A 317 28.37 32.20 11.34
C ASN A 317 28.98 31.49 12.56
N GLN A 318 29.61 32.24 13.47
CA GLN A 318 30.33 31.68 14.62
C GLN A 318 29.44 30.89 15.59
N GLN A 319 28.13 31.15 15.61
CA GLN A 319 27.16 30.41 16.42
C GLN A 319 27.07 28.94 15.98
N ASP A 320 27.29 28.66 14.69
CA ASP A 320 27.21 27.32 14.12
C ASP A 320 28.39 26.39 14.46
N GLU A 321 29.46 26.90 15.08
CA GLU A 321 30.49 26.00 15.64
C GLU A 321 29.98 25.23 16.86
N VAL A 322 28.94 25.73 17.55
CA VAL A 322 28.44 25.11 18.78
C VAL A 322 27.54 23.91 18.47
N GLY A 323 28.08 22.72 18.67
CA GLY A 323 27.31 21.47 18.61
C GLY A 323 27.15 20.86 17.21
N LYS A 324 27.78 21.42 16.17
CA LYS A 324 27.79 20.92 14.78
C LYS A 324 28.16 19.45 14.57
N GLU A 325 28.83 18.83 15.54
CA GLU A 325 29.16 17.40 15.55
C GLU A 325 27.96 16.50 15.85
N LYS A 326 26.80 17.09 16.17
CA LYS A 326 25.56 16.39 16.51
C LYS A 326 24.41 16.90 15.66
N TRP A 327 23.74 15.99 14.98
CA TRP A 327 22.53 16.27 14.22
C TRP A 327 21.29 15.63 14.84
N SER A 328 20.16 16.33 14.78
CA SER A 328 18.85 15.82 15.14
C SER A 328 17.78 16.36 14.17
N LEU A 329 16.55 15.83 14.24
CA LEU A 329 15.45 16.43 13.52
C LEU A 329 15.17 17.89 13.95
N SER A 330 15.60 18.31 15.15
CA SER A 330 15.39 19.68 15.67
C SER A 330 16.58 20.63 15.43
N SER A 331 17.80 20.11 15.22
CA SER A 331 19.05 20.89 15.18
C SER A 331 20.15 20.28 14.30
N GLY A 332 21.10 21.09 13.83
CA GLY A 332 22.19 20.66 12.94
C GLY A 332 21.84 20.83 11.45
N ALA A 333 22.86 20.93 10.61
CA ALA A 333 22.68 21.36 9.21
C ALA A 333 21.89 20.34 8.36
N LEU A 334 21.00 20.85 7.51
CA LEU A 334 20.15 20.03 6.62
C LEU A 334 20.79 19.88 5.24
N VAL A 335 20.69 18.67 4.67
CA VAL A 335 21.07 18.38 3.28
C VAL A 335 19.83 18.05 2.45
N LEU A 336 19.65 18.70 1.30
CA LEU A 336 18.52 18.43 0.41
C LEU A 336 18.77 17.18 -0.45
N PHE A 337 17.74 16.33 -0.58
CA PHE A 337 17.66 15.34 -1.66
C PHE A 337 17.43 16.06 -3.01
N ASN A 338 18.50 16.23 -3.79
CA ASN A 338 18.50 17.10 -4.97
C ASN A 338 18.26 16.35 -6.29
N ASP A 339 17.12 15.67 -6.41
CA ASP A 339 16.77 15.01 -7.67
C ASP A 339 16.37 16.03 -8.76
N LYS A 340 16.88 15.82 -9.99
CA LYS A 340 16.51 16.53 -11.21
C LYS A 340 15.90 15.54 -12.23
N SER A 341 15.00 14.69 -11.74
CA SER A 341 14.32 13.69 -12.54
C SER A 341 12.98 14.19 -13.09
N SER A 342 13.02 14.70 -14.32
CA SER A 342 11.91 14.57 -15.27
C SER A 342 12.12 13.30 -16.14
N ALA A 343 12.54 12.21 -15.50
CA ALA A 343 13.00 10.92 -16.06
C ALA A 343 14.35 10.94 -16.84
N PRO A 344 15.50 10.73 -16.16
CA PRO A 344 16.69 10.16 -16.77
C PRO A 344 16.53 8.63 -16.95
N LYS A 345 17.35 8.01 -17.80
CA LYS A 345 17.37 6.53 -17.99
C LYS A 345 17.90 5.78 -16.76
N ILE A 346 18.58 6.48 -15.85
CA ILE A 346 19.20 5.95 -14.64
C ILE A 346 18.71 6.85 -13.47
N PRO A 347 18.16 6.29 -12.38
CA PRO A 347 17.81 7.06 -11.19
C PRO A 347 19.03 7.76 -10.56
N VAL A 348 18.85 8.97 -10.02
CA VAL A 348 19.94 9.80 -9.45
C VAL A 348 20.78 9.08 -8.39
N TRP A 349 20.18 8.21 -7.58
CA TRP A 349 20.88 7.41 -6.57
C TRP A 349 21.86 6.36 -7.15
N GLN A 350 21.73 6.02 -8.44
CA GLN A 350 22.61 5.09 -9.16
C GLN A 350 23.73 5.81 -9.93
N GLU A 351 23.78 7.15 -9.94
CA GLU A 351 24.81 7.90 -10.65
C GLU A 351 26.15 7.87 -9.89
N THR A 352 27.16 7.27 -10.55
CA THR A 352 28.52 7.11 -10.03
C THR A 352 29.48 8.25 -10.40
N LYS A 353 29.22 8.96 -11.50
CA LYS A 353 30.04 10.09 -11.97
C LYS A 353 29.24 11.39 -11.91
N VAL A 354 29.70 12.32 -11.08
CA VAL A 354 29.09 13.64 -10.89
C VAL A 354 30.14 14.70 -11.23
N SER A 355 29.84 15.58 -12.18
CA SER A 355 30.74 16.63 -12.65
C SER A 355 30.23 18.05 -12.41
N ALA A 356 28.94 18.22 -12.10
CA ALA A 356 28.29 19.49 -11.83
C ALA A 356 27.06 19.25 -10.92
N PRO A 357 26.65 20.23 -10.09
CA PRO A 357 25.49 20.11 -9.21
C PRO A 357 24.16 20.08 -9.98
N ARG A 358 23.19 19.33 -9.49
CA ARG A 358 21.91 19.09 -10.19
C ARG A 358 21.04 20.34 -10.24
N ARG A 359 20.85 20.97 -9.08
CA ARG A 359 20.21 22.30 -8.94
C ARG A 359 21.12 23.18 -8.06
N PRO A 360 22.02 24.01 -8.65
CA PRO A 360 23.04 24.75 -7.90
C PRO A 360 22.50 25.70 -6.82
N ALA A 361 21.28 26.24 -7.00
CA ALA A 361 20.62 27.11 -6.03
C ALA A 361 20.10 26.36 -4.78
N MET A 362 20.16 25.03 -4.79
CA MET A 362 19.56 24.16 -3.77
C MET A 362 20.62 23.27 -3.09
N LEU A 363 21.90 23.63 -3.25
CA LEU A 363 23.01 23.03 -2.51
C LEU A 363 23.01 23.55 -1.08
N SER A 364 23.06 22.63 -0.12
CA SER A 364 23.27 22.94 1.28
C SER A 364 24.72 23.37 1.50
N GLN A 365 24.95 24.52 2.14
CA GLN A 365 26.28 25.08 2.24
C GLN A 365 27.01 24.69 3.53
N VAL A 366 28.32 24.49 3.41
CA VAL A 366 29.27 24.45 4.52
C VAL A 366 30.42 25.39 4.18
N HIS A 367 30.77 26.28 5.10
CA HIS A 367 31.84 27.28 4.93
C HIS A 367 33.07 26.81 5.70
N LEU A 368 34.22 26.81 5.02
CA LEU A 368 35.53 26.56 5.60
C LEU A 368 36.33 27.88 5.53
N LYS A 369 36.54 28.52 6.68
CA LYS A 369 37.27 29.80 6.78
C LYS A 369 38.61 29.56 7.45
N LEU A 370 39.67 30.00 6.77
CA LEU A 370 41.07 29.72 7.09
C LEU A 370 41.83 31.04 7.26
N SER A 371 42.62 31.15 8.33
CA SER A 371 43.59 32.25 8.48
C SER A 371 44.81 32.09 7.55
N ASP A 372 45.56 33.17 7.32
CA ASP A 372 46.66 33.22 6.34
C ASP A 372 47.79 32.22 6.58
N ASN A 373 47.96 31.72 7.81
CA ASN A 373 48.93 30.66 8.14
C ASN A 373 48.68 29.34 7.38
N PHE A 374 47.46 29.12 6.86
CA PHE A 374 47.13 27.94 6.06
C PHE A 374 47.49 28.06 4.57
N LYS A 375 47.97 29.22 4.09
CA LYS A 375 48.20 29.51 2.65
C LYS A 375 49.07 28.50 1.90
N ASN A 376 50.01 27.84 2.58
CA ASN A 376 50.89 26.82 2.02
C ASN A 376 50.44 25.38 2.34
N SER A 377 49.22 25.19 2.82
CA SER A 377 48.68 23.90 3.24
C SER A 377 47.78 23.31 2.16
N GLN A 378 47.85 21.99 2.00
CA GLN A 378 46.92 21.21 1.18
C GLN A 378 45.64 20.97 1.99
N ILE A 379 44.49 21.36 1.45
CA ILE A 379 43.19 21.22 2.13
C ILE A 379 42.43 20.05 1.52
N PHE A 380 42.01 19.11 2.34
CA PHE A 380 41.24 17.92 1.92
C PHE A 380 39.88 17.89 2.62
N ILE A 381 38.89 17.29 1.94
CA ILE A 381 37.59 16.94 2.50
C ILE A 381 37.46 15.43 2.45
N THR A 382 37.03 14.81 3.54
CA THR A 382 36.56 13.41 3.54
C THR A 382 35.13 13.33 4.04
N ALA A 383 34.38 12.38 3.48
CA ALA A 383 33.09 11.97 4.01
C ALA A 383 33.22 10.57 4.63
N ASP A 384 32.39 10.25 5.63
CA ASP A 384 32.32 8.87 6.14
C ASP A 384 31.88 7.87 5.05
N SER A 385 32.29 6.61 5.21
CA SER A 385 32.11 5.57 4.20
C SER A 385 30.66 5.14 3.97
N LEU A 386 29.75 5.43 4.91
CA LEU A 386 28.32 5.19 4.74
C LEU A 386 27.66 6.34 3.95
N ALA A 387 28.04 7.59 4.20
CA ALA A 387 27.49 8.76 3.51
C ALA A 387 28.03 8.94 2.08
N SER A 388 29.33 8.66 1.87
CA SER A 388 30.03 8.94 0.60
C SER A 388 29.33 8.39 -0.67
N PRO A 389 28.78 7.15 -0.69
CA PRO A 389 28.01 6.66 -1.84
C PRO A 389 26.73 7.45 -2.15
N HIS A 390 26.13 8.11 -1.15
CA HIS A 390 24.81 8.73 -1.24
C HIS A 390 24.83 10.26 -1.38
N ILE A 391 25.99 10.91 -1.38
CA ILE A 391 26.10 12.37 -1.49
C ILE A 391 26.91 12.83 -2.71
N SER A 392 26.97 14.14 -2.93
CA SER A 392 27.93 14.81 -3.79
C SER A 392 28.29 16.16 -3.17
N VAL A 393 29.58 16.49 -3.17
CA VAL A 393 30.11 17.75 -2.63
C VAL A 393 30.79 18.53 -3.74
N PHE A 394 30.59 19.84 -3.75
CA PHE A 394 31.15 20.76 -4.72
C PHE A 394 31.83 21.92 -4.00
N GLN A 395 32.90 22.45 -4.58
CA GLN A 395 33.53 23.70 -4.16
C GLN A 395 33.09 24.81 -5.12
N LYS A 396 32.76 25.98 -4.58
CA LYS A 396 32.55 27.19 -5.37
C LYS A 396 33.90 27.85 -5.68
N THR A 397 34.24 27.95 -6.96
CA THR A 397 35.44 28.64 -7.47
C THR A 397 35.03 29.79 -8.41
N ALA A 398 36.00 30.51 -8.98
CA ALA A 398 35.75 31.52 -10.00
C ALA A 398 35.05 30.96 -11.25
N ASP A 399 35.30 29.68 -11.58
CA ASP A 399 34.70 28.98 -12.73
C ASP A 399 33.32 28.36 -12.42
N GLY A 400 32.78 28.59 -11.21
CA GLY A 400 31.51 28.03 -10.74
C GLY A 400 31.69 26.86 -9.77
N TRP A 401 30.79 25.88 -9.83
CA TRP A 401 30.80 24.73 -8.90
C TRP A 401 31.62 23.56 -9.48
N GLN A 402 32.73 23.21 -8.82
CA GLN A 402 33.61 22.10 -9.18
C GLN A 402 33.41 20.92 -8.22
N ALA A 403 33.40 19.68 -8.73
CA ALA A 403 33.20 18.48 -7.89
C ALA A 403 34.41 18.23 -6.97
N VAL A 404 34.14 17.94 -5.69
CA VAL A 404 35.15 17.65 -4.66
C VAL A 404 35.39 16.16 -4.54
N ASP A 405 36.66 15.76 -4.42
CA ASP A 405 37.02 14.40 -4.03
C ASP A 405 36.85 14.20 -2.52
N ILE A 406 35.74 13.58 -2.14
CA ILE A 406 35.42 13.25 -0.73
C ILE A 406 36.10 11.97 -0.22
N SER A 407 37.03 11.39 -0.99
CA SER A 407 37.93 10.33 -0.50
C SER A 407 39.22 10.87 0.13
N GLY A 408 39.51 12.16 -0.02
CA GLY A 408 40.71 12.80 0.51
C GLY A 408 41.99 12.55 -0.28
N THR A 409 41.91 12.07 -1.53
CA THR A 409 43.08 11.87 -2.39
C THR A 409 43.48 13.10 -3.19
N LYS A 410 42.54 14.04 -3.41
CA LYS A 410 42.78 15.32 -4.10
C LYS A 410 42.44 16.49 -3.19
N GLN A 411 43.34 17.47 -3.18
CA GLN A 411 43.14 18.74 -2.47
C GLN A 411 42.08 19.63 -3.13
N LEU A 412 41.46 20.49 -2.35
CA LEU A 412 40.64 21.62 -2.79
C LEU A 412 41.49 22.68 -3.50
N VAL A 413 40.83 23.57 -4.24
CA VAL A 413 41.44 24.85 -4.66
C VAL A 413 41.57 25.73 -3.40
N PHE A 414 42.78 26.19 -3.07
CA PHE A 414 42.98 26.98 -1.85
C PHE A 414 42.28 28.35 -1.93
N SER A 415 41.60 28.72 -0.85
CA SER A 415 41.08 30.06 -0.55
C SER A 415 41.04 30.23 0.98
N THR A 416 41.09 31.46 1.48
CA THR A 416 40.83 31.76 2.91
C THR A 416 39.35 31.71 3.26
N ASP A 417 38.47 31.81 2.25
CA ASP A 417 37.02 31.58 2.36
C ASP A 417 36.60 30.54 1.31
N ILE A 418 36.37 29.30 1.75
CA ILE A 418 35.99 28.16 0.91
C ILE A 418 34.50 27.86 1.17
N VAL A 419 33.68 27.98 0.13
CA VAL A 419 32.27 27.59 0.16
C VAL A 419 32.11 26.22 -0.48
N LEU A 420 31.67 25.24 0.32
CA LEU A 420 31.23 23.93 -0.14
C LEU A 420 29.72 23.91 -0.32
N GLY A 421 29.25 23.17 -1.31
CA GLY A 421 27.84 22.90 -1.58
C GLY A 421 27.61 21.40 -1.63
N ILE A 422 26.64 20.90 -0.85
CA ILE A 422 26.35 19.48 -0.66
C ILE A 422 24.95 19.19 -1.17
N GLU A 423 24.79 18.06 -1.86
CA GLU A 423 23.49 17.47 -2.18
C GLU A 423 23.44 15.97 -1.86
N ALA A 424 22.28 15.50 -1.43
CA ALA A 424 22.01 14.08 -1.27
C ALA A 424 21.39 13.50 -2.55
N LYS A 425 21.89 12.32 -2.93
CA LYS A 425 21.41 11.50 -4.05
C LYS A 425 20.32 10.52 -3.61
N GLN A 426 20.08 10.37 -2.31
CA GLN A 426 19.10 9.48 -1.71
C GLN A 426 18.56 10.09 -0.40
N PHE A 427 17.34 9.73 -0.02
CA PHE A 427 16.85 9.91 1.35
C PHE A 427 17.42 8.85 2.30
N ALA A 428 17.22 9.07 3.61
CA ALA A 428 17.37 8.01 4.60
C ALA A 428 16.49 6.79 4.26
N ASP A 429 17.03 5.60 4.44
CA ASP A 429 16.34 4.31 4.28
C ASP A 429 16.85 3.30 5.32
N ARG A 430 16.64 2.00 5.08
CA ARG A 430 17.18 0.92 5.94
C ARG A 430 18.68 0.70 5.86
N ASN A 431 19.33 1.15 4.78
CA ASN A 431 20.76 0.93 4.53
C ASN A 431 21.59 2.12 5.02
N TRP A 432 21.04 3.33 4.91
CA TRP A 432 21.69 4.56 5.36
C TRP A 432 20.70 5.46 6.10
N ASN A 433 21.09 5.94 7.28
CA ASN A 433 20.24 6.73 8.17
C ASN A 433 20.13 8.22 7.77
N GLY A 434 20.72 8.63 6.64
CA GLY A 434 20.74 10.01 6.17
C GLY A 434 21.73 10.94 6.88
N LEU A 435 22.57 10.44 7.79
CA LEU A 435 23.63 11.24 8.42
C LEU A 435 24.89 11.30 7.55
N ILE A 436 25.55 12.46 7.56
CA ILE A 436 26.74 12.77 6.79
C ILE A 436 27.75 13.40 7.75
N ASN A 437 28.90 12.76 7.95
CA ASN A 437 30.02 13.37 8.67
C ASN A 437 31.07 13.81 7.64
N LEU A 438 31.35 15.11 7.59
CA LEU A 438 32.44 15.67 6.79
C LEU A 438 33.59 16.07 7.71
N LYS A 439 34.82 15.69 7.35
CA LYS A 439 36.06 16.20 7.95
C LYS A 439 36.77 17.11 6.94
N ALA A 440 37.13 18.31 7.36
CA ALA A 440 38.11 19.15 6.69
C ALA A 440 39.47 18.98 7.35
N THR A 441 40.52 18.81 6.55
CA THR A 441 41.90 18.58 7.02
C THR A 441 42.88 19.48 6.28
N ALA A 442 43.72 20.22 7.01
CA ALA A 442 44.88 20.91 6.47
C ALA A 442 46.16 20.10 6.71
N ILE A 443 46.87 19.80 5.63
CA ILE A 443 48.15 19.10 5.64
C ILE A 443 49.25 20.05 5.16
N ASN A 444 50.36 20.14 5.90
CA ASN A 444 51.54 20.87 5.50
C ASN A 444 52.76 19.95 5.66
N ASN A 445 53.59 19.82 4.61
CA ASN A 445 54.73 18.90 4.55
C ASN A 445 54.40 17.45 4.98
N GLY A 446 53.20 16.96 4.64
CA GLY A 446 52.73 15.61 4.99
C GLY A 446 52.19 15.43 6.42
N ILE A 447 52.15 16.50 7.23
CA ILE A 447 51.64 16.49 8.61
C ILE A 447 50.26 17.17 8.66
N GLU A 448 49.27 16.55 9.29
CA GLU A 448 47.99 17.18 9.63
C GLU A 448 48.23 18.28 10.69
N ILE A 449 48.06 19.55 10.29
CA ILE A 449 48.30 20.72 11.16
C ILE A 449 47.02 21.29 11.76
N ALA A 450 45.87 21.00 11.14
CA ALA A 450 44.55 21.30 11.67
C ALA A 450 43.52 20.38 11.02
N SER A 451 42.48 20.05 11.76
CA SER A 451 41.26 19.50 11.18
C SER A 451 40.04 19.86 12.01
N ASN A 452 38.87 19.75 11.41
CA ASN A 452 37.60 20.06 12.03
C ASN A 452 36.48 19.28 11.31
N THR A 453 35.38 19.00 12.02
CA THR A 453 34.31 18.11 11.55
C THR A 453 32.94 18.78 11.64
N ILE A 454 31.98 18.25 10.88
CA ILE A 454 30.56 18.62 10.96
C ILE A 454 29.69 17.41 10.61
N GLN A 455 28.61 17.25 11.35
CA GLN A 455 27.53 16.32 11.05
C GLN A 455 26.34 17.06 10.42
N LEU A 456 25.93 16.61 9.25
CA LEU A 456 24.71 17.03 8.56
C LEU A 456 23.73 15.86 8.47
N GLY A 457 22.46 16.16 8.20
CA GLY A 457 21.45 15.14 7.96
C GLY A 457 20.53 15.49 6.80
N VAL A 458 20.18 14.48 6.00
CA VAL A 458 19.25 14.64 4.88
C VAL A 458 17.87 15.04 5.40
N THR A 459 17.22 16.03 4.78
CA THR A 459 15.84 16.40 5.12
C THR A 459 14.91 15.20 5.00
N PRO A 460 14.03 14.96 5.98
CA PRO A 460 13.04 13.90 5.87
C PRO A 460 12.02 14.21 4.77
N TRP A 461 11.51 13.15 4.14
CA TRP A 461 10.29 13.20 3.34
C TRP A 461 9.06 13.17 4.25
N ILE A 462 8.10 14.07 4.02
CA ILE A 462 6.91 14.25 4.85
C ILE A 462 5.65 14.06 3.99
N MET A 463 4.72 13.23 4.44
CA MET A 463 3.40 13.06 3.84
C MET A 463 2.44 14.14 4.36
N PRO A 464 1.85 15.01 3.51
CA PRO A 464 0.85 15.97 3.95
C PRO A 464 -0.44 15.25 4.36
N SER A 465 -1.00 15.63 5.49
CA SER A 465 -2.28 15.08 5.98
C SER A 465 -3.48 15.66 5.23
N ASN A 466 -4.65 15.06 5.44
CA ASN A 466 -5.89 15.52 4.80
C ASN A 466 -6.35 16.93 5.21
N SER A 467 -5.79 17.51 6.28
CA SER A 467 -6.01 18.92 6.65
C SER A 467 -5.13 19.90 5.89
N ALA A 468 -4.07 19.44 5.21
CA ALA A 468 -3.19 20.33 4.44
C ALA A 468 -3.88 20.86 3.16
N PRO A 469 -3.75 22.16 2.82
CA PRO A 469 -4.44 22.76 1.67
C PRO A 469 -4.13 22.07 0.35
N VAL A 470 -5.16 21.76 -0.43
CA VAL A 470 -5.07 21.15 -1.76
C VAL A 470 -4.81 22.23 -2.81
N THR A 471 -3.87 21.98 -3.71
CA THR A 471 -3.59 22.82 -4.89
C THR A 471 -4.08 22.18 -6.19
N GLU A 472 -4.09 20.85 -6.25
CA GLU A 472 -4.53 20.08 -7.42
C GLU A 472 -5.20 18.76 -7.01
N VAL A 473 -6.30 18.44 -7.67
CA VAL A 473 -6.92 17.10 -7.68
C VAL A 473 -6.71 16.48 -9.05
N GLN A 474 -6.13 15.28 -9.07
CA GLN A 474 -5.78 14.54 -10.28
C GLN A 474 -6.80 13.42 -10.52
N VAL A 475 -7.25 13.24 -11.76
CA VAL A 475 -8.21 12.19 -12.17
C VAL A 475 -7.85 11.70 -13.57
N SER A 476 -8.07 10.43 -13.88
CA SER A 476 -7.88 9.92 -15.25
C SER A 476 -9.12 10.10 -16.13
N ASP A 477 -8.90 10.42 -17.40
CA ASP A 477 -9.95 10.40 -18.43
C ASP A 477 -10.29 8.95 -18.84
N ARG A 478 -11.57 8.57 -18.72
CA ARG A 478 -12.11 7.27 -19.17
C ARG A 478 -13.18 7.46 -20.25
N GLY A 479 -13.18 8.61 -20.93
CA GLY A 479 -14.15 8.98 -21.95
C GLY A 479 -15.55 9.14 -21.39
N SER A 480 -16.56 8.66 -22.12
CA SER A 480 -17.97 8.73 -21.69
C SER A 480 -18.25 7.98 -20.39
N ALA A 481 -17.38 7.06 -19.96
CA ALA A 481 -17.60 6.24 -18.78
C ALA A 481 -17.51 7.04 -17.46
N ASN A 482 -16.71 8.12 -17.41
CA ASN A 482 -16.57 8.97 -16.23
C ASN A 482 -16.68 10.48 -16.53
N SER A 483 -17.20 10.86 -17.70
CA SER A 483 -17.34 12.28 -18.08
C SER A 483 -18.20 13.08 -17.10
N GLU A 484 -19.29 12.48 -16.59
CA GLU A 484 -20.15 13.09 -15.57
C GLU A 484 -19.42 13.27 -14.24
N PHE A 485 -18.66 12.25 -13.80
CA PHE A 485 -17.81 12.32 -12.62
C PHE A 485 -16.80 13.48 -12.71
N ILE A 486 -16.11 13.62 -13.85
CA ILE A 486 -15.15 14.70 -14.08
C ILE A 486 -15.85 16.07 -14.08
N SER A 487 -17.06 16.18 -14.65
CA SER A 487 -17.86 17.41 -14.63
C SER A 487 -18.20 17.84 -13.19
N GLN A 488 -18.76 16.92 -12.40
CA GLN A 488 -19.12 17.17 -11.00
C GLN A 488 -17.88 17.44 -10.13
N LEU A 489 -16.76 16.74 -10.39
CA LEU A 489 -15.49 16.96 -9.71
C LEU A 489 -14.99 18.40 -9.92
N LYS A 490 -15.04 18.93 -11.15
CA LYS A 490 -14.69 20.32 -11.43
C LYS A 490 -15.59 21.30 -10.69
N GLN A 491 -16.90 21.11 -10.78
CA GLN A 491 -17.89 21.95 -10.08
C GLN A 491 -17.68 21.98 -8.56
N ALA A 492 -17.20 20.88 -7.97
CA ALA A 492 -16.94 20.78 -6.53
C ALA A 492 -15.54 21.29 -6.11
N VAL A 493 -14.53 21.23 -6.98
CA VAL A 493 -13.12 21.53 -6.66
C VAL A 493 -12.72 22.95 -7.05
N GLU A 494 -13.07 23.41 -8.26
CA GLU A 494 -12.60 24.69 -8.80
C GLU A 494 -13.02 25.91 -7.94
N PRO A 495 -14.24 25.96 -7.35
CA PRO A 495 -14.62 27.04 -6.42
C PRO A 495 -13.78 27.12 -5.14
N THR A 496 -13.01 26.07 -4.82
CA THR A 496 -12.13 26.03 -3.63
C THR A 496 -10.72 26.59 -3.88
N GLY A 497 -10.45 27.08 -5.10
CA GLY A 497 -9.14 27.55 -5.53
C GLY A 497 -8.13 26.45 -5.89
N ALA A 498 -8.52 25.18 -5.79
CA ALA A 498 -7.74 24.04 -6.28
C ALA A 498 -8.07 23.75 -7.77
N LEU A 499 -7.10 23.20 -8.49
CA LEU A 499 -7.26 22.84 -9.91
C LEU A 499 -7.67 21.37 -10.09
N VAL A 500 -8.49 21.04 -11.09
CA VAL A 500 -8.70 19.65 -11.53
C VAL A 500 -7.81 19.34 -12.73
N LYS A 501 -6.86 18.42 -12.56
CA LYS A 501 -5.99 17.92 -13.63
C LYS A 501 -6.48 16.59 -14.15
N VAL A 502 -7.10 16.63 -15.33
CA VAL A 502 -7.50 15.43 -16.07
C VAL A 502 -6.29 14.85 -16.79
N ILE A 503 -5.93 13.61 -16.47
CA ILE A 503 -4.77 12.89 -16.99
C ILE A 503 -5.23 11.88 -18.05
N GLN A 504 -4.58 11.90 -19.21
CA GLN A 504 -4.83 10.93 -20.28
C GLN A 504 -4.07 9.63 -19.99
N GLY A 505 -4.77 8.48 -20.00
CA GLY A 505 -4.16 7.16 -19.83
C GLY A 505 -5.10 6.12 -19.22
N ASP A 506 -4.61 4.88 -19.12
CA ASP A 506 -5.46 3.72 -18.77
C ASP A 506 -5.63 3.41 -17.28
N ARG A 507 -5.00 4.19 -16.40
CA ARG A 507 -5.05 3.96 -14.95
C ARG A 507 -6.29 4.59 -14.32
N ALA A 508 -7.31 3.79 -14.01
CA ALA A 508 -8.48 4.26 -13.27
C ALA A 508 -8.15 4.72 -11.83
N TRP A 509 -7.18 4.07 -11.18
CA TRP A 509 -6.86 4.25 -9.76
C TRP A 509 -5.72 5.24 -9.55
N MET A 510 -6.02 6.54 -9.53
CA MET A 510 -4.99 7.58 -9.40
C MET A 510 -4.29 7.58 -8.04
N GLN A 511 -5.01 7.23 -6.96
CA GLN A 511 -4.47 7.13 -5.60
C GLN A 511 -3.34 6.09 -5.50
N ASP A 512 -3.40 5.04 -6.32
CA ASP A 512 -2.44 3.94 -6.32
C ASP A 512 -1.20 4.16 -7.19
N THR A 513 -1.10 5.31 -7.88
CA THR A 513 0.02 5.58 -8.79
C THR A 513 1.27 6.13 -8.08
N GLN A 514 1.08 7.03 -7.13
CA GLN A 514 2.14 7.72 -6.38
C GLN A 514 1.56 8.37 -5.11
N LYS A 515 2.41 8.60 -4.11
CA LYS A 515 2.06 9.35 -2.89
C LYS A 515 2.82 10.67 -2.93
N ASN A 516 2.08 11.75 -3.06
CA ASN A 516 2.65 13.09 -3.06
C ASN A 516 3.06 13.45 -1.62
N GLY A 517 4.32 13.82 -1.43
CA GLY A 517 4.85 14.36 -0.19
C GLY A 517 5.60 15.66 -0.44
N TYR A 518 6.30 16.15 0.58
CA TYR A 518 7.17 17.31 0.47
C TYR A 518 8.42 17.18 1.34
N VAL A 519 9.37 18.07 1.10
CA VAL A 519 10.55 18.31 1.95
C VAL A 519 10.64 19.79 2.28
N GLN A 520 11.24 20.12 3.42
CA GLN A 520 11.43 21.49 3.90
C GLN A 520 12.91 21.85 3.95
N PHE A 521 13.26 23.02 3.45
CA PHE A 521 14.64 23.49 3.40
C PHE A 521 14.74 25.02 3.57
N THR A 522 15.82 25.53 4.16
CA THR A 522 16.13 26.96 4.30
C THR A 522 16.92 27.45 3.08
N GLU A 523 16.39 28.41 2.32
CA GLU A 523 17.16 29.13 1.29
C GLU A 523 17.09 30.64 1.56
N LYS A 524 18.21 31.26 1.96
CA LYS A 524 18.34 32.72 2.18
C LYS A 524 17.23 33.28 3.09
N LEU A 525 17.19 32.82 4.33
CA LEU A 525 16.18 33.18 5.35
C LEU A 525 14.72 32.81 5.00
N LYS A 526 14.46 32.08 3.90
CA LYS A 526 13.11 31.64 3.51
C LYS A 526 12.97 30.12 3.57
N LEU A 527 11.95 29.66 4.28
CA LEU A 527 11.50 28.27 4.20
C LEU A 527 10.99 27.96 2.79
N ARG A 528 11.41 26.83 2.23
CA ARG A 528 10.93 26.30 0.96
C ARG A 528 10.33 24.92 1.18
N ASN A 529 9.06 24.79 0.77
CA ASN A 529 8.37 23.52 0.61
C ASN A 529 8.54 23.06 -0.85
N LEU A 530 9.18 21.92 -1.05
CA LEU A 530 9.40 21.31 -2.36
C LEU A 530 8.60 20.02 -2.41
N ASN A 531 7.73 19.84 -3.41
CA ASN A 531 6.96 18.62 -3.49
C ASN A 531 7.84 17.48 -4.04
N VAL A 532 7.70 16.31 -3.46
CA VAL A 532 8.45 15.11 -3.83
C VAL A 532 7.50 13.93 -3.71
N ALA A 533 7.23 13.22 -4.81
CA ALA A 533 6.33 12.07 -4.81
C ALA A 533 7.09 10.75 -4.85
N VAL A 534 6.63 9.77 -4.07
CA VAL A 534 7.07 8.38 -4.15
C VAL A 534 6.19 7.67 -5.19
N LYS A 535 6.79 7.04 -6.20
CA LYS A 535 6.09 6.21 -7.19
C LYS A 535 5.77 4.82 -6.61
N SER A 536 4.54 4.36 -6.83
CA SER A 536 4.08 3.05 -6.36
C SER A 536 4.82 1.86 -6.98
N ASN A 537 4.84 0.76 -6.22
CA ASN A 537 5.37 -0.54 -6.60
C ASN A 537 4.30 -1.50 -7.17
N SER A 538 3.04 -1.09 -7.22
CA SER A 538 1.96 -1.90 -7.80
C SER A 538 2.24 -2.30 -9.26
N ASN A 539 1.86 -3.51 -9.62
CA ASN A 539 2.20 -4.09 -10.93
C ASN A 539 1.57 -3.29 -12.07
N SER A 540 2.43 -2.79 -12.96
CA SER A 540 2.01 -2.04 -14.14
C SER A 540 2.13 -2.88 -15.40
N THR A 541 1.00 -3.31 -15.96
CA THR A 541 0.87 -3.27 -17.42
C THR A 541 0.96 -1.81 -17.82
N GLU A 542 2.07 -1.48 -18.49
CA GLU A 542 2.37 -0.20 -19.11
C GLU A 542 2.77 0.95 -18.16
N ASN A 543 4.07 1.27 -18.21
CA ASN A 543 4.67 2.47 -17.63
C ASN A 543 4.88 3.49 -18.74
N ASN A 544 4.01 4.49 -18.79
CA ASN A 544 4.42 5.85 -19.09
C ASN A 544 3.67 6.77 -18.14
N GLN A 545 4.38 7.62 -17.40
CA GLN A 545 3.73 8.78 -16.80
C GLN A 545 3.30 9.69 -17.94
N ALA A 546 2.11 10.27 -17.84
CA ALA A 546 1.81 11.46 -18.62
C ALA A 546 2.90 12.51 -18.30
N LYS A 547 3.62 12.97 -19.33
CA LYS A 547 4.63 14.03 -19.16
C LYS A 547 3.93 15.24 -18.56
N SER A 548 4.26 15.58 -17.32
CA SER A 548 3.75 16.81 -16.71
C SER A 548 4.51 17.99 -17.31
N ASN A 549 4.03 18.47 -18.46
CA ASN A 549 4.46 19.74 -19.03
C ASN A 549 3.97 20.88 -18.13
N SER A 550 4.76 21.25 -17.11
CA SER A 550 4.78 22.56 -16.45
C SER A 550 5.74 22.53 -15.25
N ASP A 551 6.77 23.38 -15.30
CA ASP A 551 7.40 24.25 -14.28
C ASP A 551 7.07 24.07 -12.78
N ARG A 552 6.88 22.86 -12.28
CA ARG A 552 6.60 22.58 -10.87
C ARG A 552 7.71 21.79 -10.20
N ASP A 553 8.09 22.22 -9.01
CA ASP A 553 8.88 21.45 -8.04
C ASP A 553 8.07 20.24 -7.54
N LEU A 554 7.91 19.23 -8.40
CA LEU A 554 7.40 17.90 -8.07
C LEU A 554 8.34 16.85 -8.69
N SER A 555 9.43 16.53 -8.00
CA SER A 555 10.27 15.40 -8.38
C SER A 555 9.57 14.08 -8.03
N VAL A 556 9.70 13.08 -8.90
CA VAL A 556 9.13 11.74 -8.65
C VAL A 556 10.25 10.71 -8.63
N PHE A 557 10.41 10.06 -7.48
CA PHE A 557 11.40 9.00 -7.27
C PHE A 557 10.70 7.68 -6.95
N LYS A 558 11.46 6.57 -6.94
CA LYS A 558 10.93 5.24 -6.66
C LYS A 558 11.73 4.58 -5.54
N ILE A 559 11.03 4.00 -4.57
CA ILE A 559 11.58 3.18 -3.50
C ILE A 559 11.25 1.71 -3.78
N GLY A 560 12.25 0.84 -3.71
CA GLY A 560 12.10 -0.59 -3.87
C GLY A 560 11.64 -1.06 -5.26
N LYS A 561 11.22 -2.32 -5.33
CA LYS A 561 10.77 -3.00 -6.55
C LYS A 561 9.34 -3.54 -6.40
N PRO A 562 8.62 -3.77 -7.52
CA PRO A 562 7.42 -4.61 -7.50
C PRO A 562 7.80 -6.01 -6.99
N ARG A 563 6.91 -6.61 -6.20
CA ARG A 563 7.09 -7.92 -5.58
C ARG A 563 5.98 -8.88 -6.00
N ASN A 564 6.31 -10.17 -6.07
CA ASN A 564 5.37 -11.22 -6.44
C ASN A 564 4.52 -11.61 -5.22
N GLU A 565 3.48 -10.82 -4.94
CA GLU A 565 2.47 -11.17 -3.94
C GLU A 565 1.54 -12.28 -4.45
N GLU A 566 0.88 -12.98 -3.52
CA GLU A 566 -0.29 -13.81 -3.84
C GLU A 566 -1.38 -12.96 -4.51
N SER A 567 -2.14 -13.53 -5.45
CA SER A 567 -3.16 -12.77 -6.22
C SER A 567 -4.22 -12.10 -5.32
N VAL A 568 -4.50 -12.66 -4.14
CA VAL A 568 -5.43 -12.09 -3.14
C VAL A 568 -4.95 -10.76 -2.54
N ASN A 569 -3.65 -10.46 -2.65
CA ASN A 569 -2.98 -9.27 -2.12
C ASN A 569 -2.45 -8.35 -3.24
N GLN A 570 -2.82 -8.58 -4.50
CA GLN A 570 -2.26 -7.85 -5.67
C GLN A 570 -2.46 -6.31 -5.65
N TRP A 571 -3.41 -5.83 -4.85
CA TRP A 571 -3.68 -4.39 -4.64
C TRP A 571 -3.12 -3.84 -3.32
N ALA A 572 -2.52 -4.67 -2.47
CA ALA A 572 -2.04 -4.28 -1.14
C ALA A 572 -0.90 -3.26 -1.21
N ASP A 573 -0.08 -3.29 -2.26
CA ASP A 573 0.98 -2.29 -2.52
C ASP A 573 0.46 -1.01 -3.22
N GLY A 574 -0.85 -0.92 -3.43
CA GLY A 574 -1.53 0.33 -3.78
C GLY A 574 -1.38 1.38 -2.67
N TYR A 575 -1.33 2.64 -3.05
CA TYR A 575 -1.06 3.75 -2.15
C TYR A 575 -2.32 4.38 -1.55
N GLY A 576 -3.52 3.88 -1.89
CA GLY A 576 -4.68 3.97 -0.99
C GLY A 576 -4.39 3.30 0.35
N ASN A 577 -3.53 2.26 0.35
CA ASN A 577 -3.12 1.52 1.53
C ASN A 577 -2.09 2.22 2.45
N LEU A 578 -1.68 3.45 2.13
CA LEU A 578 -0.68 4.21 2.91
C LEU A 578 -1.21 5.61 3.18
N GLN A 579 -1.48 5.96 4.43
CA GLN A 579 -2.15 7.20 4.81
C GLN A 579 -1.48 7.83 6.05
N VAL A 580 -1.91 9.04 6.43
CA VAL A 580 -1.37 9.74 7.61
C VAL A 580 -2.49 10.49 8.33
N THR A 581 -2.43 10.50 9.66
CA THR A 581 -3.34 11.32 10.48
C THR A 581 -3.07 12.82 10.26
N PRO A 582 -4.02 13.70 10.62
CA PRO A 582 -3.70 15.08 10.98
C PRO A 582 -2.68 15.14 12.13
N PRO A 583 -2.14 16.32 12.49
CA PRO A 583 -1.31 16.48 13.69
C PRO A 583 -2.01 15.93 14.94
N ILE A 584 -1.32 15.07 15.68
CA ILE A 584 -1.78 14.46 16.94
C ILE A 584 -0.72 14.69 18.05
N PRO A 585 -1.04 14.48 19.34
CA PRO A 585 -0.05 14.57 20.41
C PRO A 585 1.21 13.73 20.10
N ALA A 586 2.38 14.28 20.40
CA ALA A 586 3.72 13.77 20.05
C ALA A 586 4.07 13.66 18.55
N TYR A 587 3.10 13.75 17.62
CA TYR A 587 3.33 13.66 16.17
C TYR A 587 2.78 14.92 15.46
N PRO A 588 3.53 16.03 15.47
CA PRO A 588 3.09 17.32 14.92
C PRO A 588 2.94 17.29 13.39
N MET A 589 3.60 16.36 12.71
CA MET A 589 3.46 16.11 11.26
C MET A 589 2.45 14.99 10.97
N GLY A 590 1.65 14.57 11.96
CA GLY A 590 0.80 13.39 11.90
C GLY A 590 1.56 12.07 12.02
N ARG A 591 0.83 10.96 12.16
CA ARG A 591 1.38 9.60 12.27
C ARG A 591 0.93 8.76 11.08
N VAL A 592 1.87 8.05 10.43
CA VAL A 592 1.54 7.20 9.27
C VAL A 592 0.78 5.96 9.71
N TYR A 593 -0.14 5.49 8.87
CA TYR A 593 -0.82 4.22 9.03
C TYR A 593 -1.05 3.51 7.69
N TYR A 594 -1.19 2.19 7.73
CA TYR A 594 -1.29 1.34 6.55
C TYR A 594 -2.11 0.08 6.81
N GLY A 595 -2.67 -0.51 5.76
CA GLY A 595 -3.41 -1.77 5.85
C GLY A 595 -2.51 -3.01 5.77
N ASN A 596 -2.77 -3.94 6.68
CA ASN A 596 -2.14 -5.22 6.85
C ASN A 596 -3.05 -6.32 6.25
N PRO A 597 -2.69 -6.90 5.09
CA PRO A 597 -3.49 -7.95 4.45
C PRO A 597 -3.48 -9.30 5.20
N GLY A 598 -2.72 -9.44 6.29
CA GLY A 598 -2.77 -10.59 7.20
C GLY A 598 -1.61 -11.58 6.98
N ASN A 599 -1.58 -12.26 5.84
CA ASN A 599 -0.48 -13.16 5.47
C ASN A 599 0.72 -12.45 4.81
N ALA A 600 0.61 -11.14 4.60
CA ALA A 600 1.66 -10.25 4.14
C ALA A 600 1.53 -8.89 4.84
N SER A 601 2.50 -8.00 4.66
CA SER A 601 2.44 -6.58 5.04
C SER A 601 2.19 -5.72 3.79
N PHE A 602 1.98 -4.40 3.95
CA PHE A 602 2.32 -3.41 2.92
C PHE A 602 3.82 -3.48 2.56
N ASN A 603 4.20 -2.98 1.38
CA ASN A 603 5.55 -3.07 0.82
C ASN A 603 6.66 -2.75 1.85
N PRO A 604 7.51 -3.71 2.23
CA PRO A 604 8.46 -3.53 3.32
C PRO A 604 9.52 -2.48 2.99
N GLU A 605 9.94 -2.33 1.73
CA GLU A 605 10.92 -1.31 1.33
C GLU A 605 10.37 0.11 1.54
N VAL A 606 9.08 0.31 1.26
CA VAL A 606 8.40 1.59 1.46
C VAL A 606 8.15 1.86 2.95
N LEU A 607 7.80 0.84 3.75
CA LEU A 607 7.68 0.98 5.20
C LEU A 607 9.03 1.34 5.86
N ASP A 608 10.10 0.68 5.46
CA ASP A 608 11.45 0.94 5.96
C ASP A 608 11.90 2.37 5.60
N PHE A 609 11.64 2.81 4.37
CA PHE A 609 11.84 4.20 3.96
C PHE A 609 11.06 5.18 4.83
N VAL A 610 9.74 4.98 5.03
CA VAL A 610 8.92 5.89 5.85
C VAL A 610 9.44 5.94 7.30
N LYS A 611 9.77 4.78 7.90
CA LYS A 611 10.36 4.69 9.24
C LYS A 611 11.69 5.44 9.34
N ALA A 612 12.52 5.37 8.31
CA ALA A 612 13.82 6.05 8.27
C ALA A 612 13.70 7.59 8.28
N GLN A 613 12.56 8.15 7.88
CA GLN A 613 12.31 9.61 7.98
C GLN A 613 12.11 10.08 9.42
N ARG A 614 11.79 9.17 10.36
CA ARG A 614 11.65 9.38 11.82
C ARG A 614 10.61 10.42 12.28
N ILE A 615 9.99 11.15 11.37
CA ILE A 615 9.20 12.35 11.66
C ILE A 615 7.69 12.14 11.78
N GLN A 616 7.15 11.08 11.18
CA GLN A 616 5.72 10.72 11.25
C GLN A 616 5.48 9.42 12.03
N GLY A 617 6.34 9.17 13.02
CA GLY A 617 6.27 8.04 13.95
C GLY A 617 6.55 6.67 13.34
N GLN A 618 6.34 5.63 14.15
CA GLN A 618 6.28 4.26 13.65
C GLN A 618 4.91 4.03 12.98
N PRO A 619 4.87 3.59 11.71
CA PRO A 619 3.63 3.35 10.98
C PRO A 619 2.72 2.34 11.70
N VAL A 620 1.45 2.71 11.87
CA VAL A 620 0.43 1.84 12.51
C VAL A 620 -0.19 0.92 11.47
N ASP A 621 -0.14 -0.39 11.71
CA ASP A 621 -0.79 -1.39 10.87
C ASP A 621 -2.28 -1.54 11.23
N ILE A 622 -3.15 -1.74 10.23
CA ILE A 622 -4.60 -1.88 10.39
C ILE A 622 -5.05 -3.16 9.71
N ASP A 623 -5.89 -3.99 10.35
CA ASP A 623 -6.35 -5.24 9.72
C ASP A 623 -7.27 -4.98 8.50
N THR A 624 -6.70 -5.15 7.31
CA THR A 624 -7.38 -5.08 6.01
C THR A 624 -7.46 -6.45 5.33
N SER A 625 -7.18 -7.53 6.06
CA SER A 625 -7.14 -8.92 5.55
C SER A 625 -8.47 -9.46 4.99
N TRP A 626 -9.55 -8.74 5.25
CA TRP A 626 -10.93 -9.08 4.87
C TRP A 626 -11.48 -8.21 3.72
N LEU A 627 -10.76 -7.16 3.31
CA LEU A 627 -11.13 -6.28 2.21
C LEU A 627 -10.64 -6.85 0.87
N LEU A 628 -11.39 -6.61 -0.21
CA LEU A 628 -11.01 -7.06 -1.55
C LEU A 628 -9.68 -6.42 -2.01
N THR A 629 -9.55 -5.11 -1.79
CA THR A 629 -8.40 -4.29 -2.21
C THR A 629 -7.24 -4.37 -1.23
N ARG A 630 -7.48 -4.81 0.02
CA ARG A 630 -6.57 -4.71 1.17
C ARG A 630 -6.19 -3.28 1.59
N GLN A 631 -6.86 -2.25 1.06
CA GLN A 631 -6.47 -0.85 1.28
C GLN A 631 -7.20 -0.21 2.48
N VAL A 632 -6.51 0.68 3.20
CA VAL A 632 -7.00 1.25 4.46
C VAL A 632 -7.95 2.46 4.28
N ASP A 633 -7.90 3.14 3.13
CA ASP A 633 -8.83 4.24 2.78
C ASP A 633 -10.26 3.76 2.50
N GLU A 634 -10.45 2.47 2.22
CA GLU A 634 -11.77 1.82 2.21
C GLU A 634 -12.47 1.85 3.58
N ILE A 635 -11.75 2.06 4.68
CA ILE A 635 -12.33 1.95 6.03
C ILE A 635 -12.03 3.11 6.96
N ILE A 636 -10.97 3.91 6.74
CA ILE A 636 -10.58 5.01 7.64
C ILE A 636 -10.24 6.27 6.84
N ASN A 637 -10.87 7.38 7.18
CA ASN A 637 -10.56 8.69 6.63
C ASN A 637 -10.55 9.78 7.73
N PHE A 638 -9.60 10.71 7.66
CA PHE A 638 -9.57 11.88 8.53
C PHE A 638 -10.07 13.11 7.77
N ILE A 639 -11.13 13.72 8.29
CA ILE A 639 -11.83 14.84 7.66
C ILE A 639 -11.58 16.09 8.53
N PRO A 640 -10.94 17.15 8.00
CA PRO A 640 -10.82 18.43 8.71
C PRO A 640 -12.21 19.07 8.89
N SER A 641 -12.46 19.63 10.08
CA SER A 641 -13.65 20.46 10.33
C SER A 641 -13.42 21.89 9.85
N THR A 642 -14.46 22.71 9.83
CA THR A 642 -14.30 24.17 9.59
C THR A 642 -13.62 24.90 10.74
N THR A 643 -13.55 24.30 11.93
CA THR A 643 -12.80 24.86 13.06
C THR A 643 -11.30 24.54 12.90
N PRO A 644 -10.40 25.55 12.87
CA PRO A 644 -8.97 25.35 12.66
C PRO A 644 -8.36 24.33 13.64
N GLY A 645 -7.55 23.41 13.12
CA GLY A 645 -6.88 22.36 13.92
C GLY A 645 -7.80 21.26 14.45
N LYS A 646 -9.11 21.29 14.19
CA LYS A 646 -10.06 20.24 14.58
C LYS A 646 -10.41 19.37 13.38
N TYR A 647 -10.52 18.06 13.63
CA TYR A 647 -10.82 17.04 12.63
C TYR A 647 -11.70 15.95 13.25
N ILE A 648 -12.34 15.16 12.39
CA ILE A 648 -13.08 13.94 12.75
C ILE A 648 -12.46 12.73 12.03
N MET A 649 -12.36 11.60 12.71
CA MET A 649 -12.06 10.31 12.08
C MET A 649 -13.38 9.67 11.64
N ALA A 650 -13.60 9.56 10.34
CA ALA A 650 -14.65 8.73 9.78
C ALA A 650 -14.15 7.29 9.64
N ILE A 651 -14.93 6.35 10.16
CA ILE A 651 -14.68 4.91 9.99
C ILE A 651 -15.92 4.23 9.39
N ALA A 652 -15.71 3.26 8.48
CA ALA A 652 -16.80 2.50 7.87
C ALA A 652 -17.48 1.61 8.93
N SER A 653 -18.82 1.61 8.95
CA SER A 653 -19.60 0.82 9.90
C SER A 653 -20.64 -0.06 9.18
N PRO A 654 -20.33 -1.36 9.03
CA PRO A 654 -21.28 -2.39 8.60
C PRO A 654 -22.58 -2.42 9.42
N GLU A 655 -22.50 -2.20 10.74
CA GLU A 655 -23.66 -2.18 11.62
C GLU A 655 -24.55 -0.94 11.39
N ALA A 656 -23.95 0.24 11.21
CA ALA A 656 -24.71 1.44 10.86
C ALA A 656 -25.35 1.34 9.47
N GLY A 657 -24.75 0.56 8.55
CA GLY A 657 -25.37 0.20 7.27
C GLY A 657 -26.61 -0.68 7.42
N VAL A 658 -26.53 -1.74 8.22
CA VAL A 658 -27.70 -2.59 8.54
C VAL A 658 -28.81 -1.77 9.21
N LYS A 659 -28.48 -0.97 10.23
CA LYS A 659 -29.44 -0.10 10.94
C LYS A 659 -30.10 0.94 10.03
N LEU A 660 -29.41 1.40 8.99
CA LEU A 660 -30.00 2.31 7.99
C LEU A 660 -31.09 1.62 7.16
N LEU A 661 -30.93 0.33 6.86
CA LEU A 661 -31.95 -0.46 6.16
C LEU A 661 -33.15 -0.75 7.07
N GLU A 662 -32.89 -1.13 8.33
CA GLU A 662 -33.92 -1.32 9.36
C GLU A 662 -34.74 -0.02 9.55
N GLU A 663 -34.08 1.13 9.72
CA GLU A 663 -34.71 2.45 9.84
C GLU A 663 -35.58 2.82 8.62
N LEU A 664 -35.18 2.41 7.40
CA LEU A 664 -35.98 2.63 6.19
C LEU A 664 -37.22 1.71 6.16
N ALA A 665 -37.07 0.44 6.52
CA ALA A 665 -38.18 -0.51 6.56
C ALA A 665 -39.23 -0.14 7.62
N GLU A 666 -38.80 0.24 8.83
CA GLU A 666 -39.67 0.72 9.92
C GLU A 666 -40.50 1.95 9.53
N LYS A 667 -39.97 2.80 8.65
CA LYS A 667 -40.67 3.98 8.10
C LYS A 667 -41.61 3.67 6.93
N GLY A 668 -41.77 2.40 6.58
CA GLY A 668 -42.62 1.95 5.46
C GLY A 668 -41.94 2.03 4.09
N TYR A 669 -40.62 2.26 4.01
CA TYR A 669 -39.87 2.37 2.76
C TYR A 669 -39.25 1.04 2.30
N GLY A 670 -39.82 -0.10 2.73
CA GLY A 670 -39.33 -1.44 2.41
C GLY A 670 -39.21 -1.72 0.91
N ASP A 671 -40.17 -1.23 0.11
CA ASP A 671 -40.21 -1.45 -1.35
C ASP A 671 -39.36 -0.44 -2.14
N VAL A 672 -38.70 0.52 -1.46
CA VAL A 672 -37.88 1.54 -2.13
C VAL A 672 -36.54 0.94 -2.57
N THR A 673 -36.14 1.25 -3.81
CA THR A 673 -34.88 0.79 -4.41
C THR A 673 -33.66 1.51 -3.82
N ILE A 674 -32.66 0.71 -3.45
CA ILE A 674 -31.28 1.10 -3.08
C ILE A 674 -30.28 0.51 -4.09
N ASN A 675 -29.01 0.93 -4.01
CA ASN A 675 -27.98 0.62 -5.01
C ASN A 675 -28.42 1.04 -6.42
N ARG A 676 -29.16 2.15 -6.53
CA ARG A 676 -29.86 2.57 -7.75
C ARG A 676 -28.91 2.70 -8.93
N GLY A 677 -29.21 2.04 -10.03
CA GLY A 677 -28.40 1.99 -11.25
C GLY A 677 -27.12 1.16 -11.14
N LEU A 678 -26.85 0.49 -10.02
CA LEU A 678 -25.73 -0.45 -9.88
C LEU A 678 -26.17 -1.86 -10.27
N SER A 679 -25.19 -2.71 -10.56
CA SER A 679 -25.42 -4.11 -10.89
C SER A 679 -26.08 -4.92 -9.75
N ASN A 680 -26.02 -4.44 -8.51
CA ASN A 680 -26.69 -5.01 -7.34
C ASN A 680 -27.86 -4.15 -6.82
N GLU A 681 -28.58 -3.48 -7.73
CA GLU A 681 -29.85 -2.80 -7.44
C GLU A 681 -30.86 -3.75 -6.77
N ILE A 682 -31.50 -3.30 -5.68
CA ILE A 682 -32.36 -4.12 -4.82
C ILE A 682 -33.30 -3.23 -3.98
N THR A 683 -34.42 -3.75 -3.45
CA THR A 683 -35.25 -3.03 -2.47
C THR A 683 -34.73 -3.19 -1.04
N VAL A 684 -35.08 -2.28 -0.14
CA VAL A 684 -34.73 -2.35 1.29
C VAL A 684 -35.18 -3.68 1.93
N SER A 685 -36.44 -4.08 1.71
CA SER A 685 -37.00 -5.35 2.21
C SER A 685 -36.23 -6.57 1.68
N ALA A 686 -35.88 -6.59 0.39
CA ALA A 686 -35.14 -7.71 -0.18
C ALA A 686 -33.69 -7.79 0.33
N ALA A 687 -33.07 -6.65 0.64
CA ALA A 687 -31.76 -6.61 1.29
C ALA A 687 -31.80 -7.14 2.74
N LEU A 688 -32.80 -6.72 3.54
CA LEU A 688 -33.01 -7.19 4.91
C LEU A 688 -33.37 -8.68 4.98
N ASN A 689 -34.14 -9.18 4.02
CA ASN A 689 -34.47 -10.61 3.92
C ASN A 689 -33.24 -11.49 3.62
N ASN A 690 -32.13 -10.92 3.15
CA ASN A 690 -30.87 -11.64 2.97
C ASN A 690 -30.10 -11.77 4.31
N GLN A 691 -30.60 -12.64 5.19
CA GLN A 691 -30.04 -12.87 6.53
C GLN A 691 -28.54 -13.20 6.53
N ALA A 692 -28.03 -13.87 5.48
CA ALA A 692 -26.61 -14.14 5.34
C ALA A 692 -25.77 -12.87 5.12
N LEU A 693 -26.27 -11.91 4.31
CA LEU A 693 -25.61 -10.63 4.07
C LEU A 693 -25.65 -9.74 5.34
N ILE A 694 -26.78 -9.73 6.05
CA ILE A 694 -26.93 -9.00 7.31
C ILE A 694 -25.98 -9.56 8.37
N GLN A 695 -25.99 -10.88 8.61
CA GLN A 695 -25.12 -11.50 9.61
C GLN A 695 -23.64 -11.38 9.25
N HIS A 696 -23.27 -11.43 7.96
CA HIS A 696 -21.91 -11.13 7.49
C HIS A 696 -21.47 -9.73 7.89
N ASN A 697 -22.30 -8.71 7.66
CA ASN A 697 -21.98 -7.32 8.02
C ASN A 697 -21.92 -7.10 9.53
N LEU A 698 -22.86 -7.64 10.31
CA LEU A 698 -22.80 -7.60 11.78
C LEU A 698 -21.55 -8.29 12.34
N ASN A 699 -21.14 -9.42 11.73
CA ASN A 699 -19.88 -10.09 12.08
C ASN A 699 -18.65 -9.24 11.71
N LEU A 700 -18.63 -8.58 10.55
CA LEU A 700 -17.54 -7.67 10.18
C LEU A 700 -17.40 -6.52 11.18
N GLN A 701 -18.50 -5.87 11.59
CA GLN A 701 -18.45 -4.84 12.63
C GLN A 701 -17.81 -5.41 13.92
N LYS A 702 -18.36 -6.51 14.42
CA LYS A 702 -17.95 -7.10 15.71
C LYS A 702 -16.51 -7.63 15.71
N GLN A 703 -16.09 -8.29 14.64
CA GLN A 703 -14.83 -9.03 14.57
C GLN A 703 -13.68 -8.22 13.97
N LYS A 704 -13.97 -7.19 13.15
CA LYS A 704 -12.96 -6.39 12.45
C LYS A 704 -12.99 -4.92 12.87
N LEU A 705 -14.11 -4.21 12.68
CA LEU A 705 -14.14 -2.76 12.87
C LEU A 705 -14.04 -2.37 14.36
N ASN A 706 -14.72 -3.06 15.28
CA ASN A 706 -14.66 -2.74 16.71
C ASN A 706 -13.22 -2.87 17.27
N PRO A 707 -12.47 -3.97 17.02
CA PRO A 707 -11.05 -4.04 17.38
C PRO A 707 -10.18 -2.95 16.74
N ILE A 708 -10.47 -2.55 15.50
CA ILE A 708 -9.76 -1.46 14.82
C ILE A 708 -10.02 -0.13 15.54
N ILE A 709 -11.27 0.24 15.82
CA ILE A 709 -11.64 1.48 16.55
C ILE A 709 -10.86 1.58 17.86
N GLU A 710 -10.86 0.50 18.65
CA GLU A 710 -10.15 0.48 19.94
C GLU A 710 -8.62 0.54 19.79
N LYS A 711 -8.05 -0.01 18.71
CA LYS A 711 -6.62 0.20 18.38
C LYS A 711 -6.36 1.67 18.03
N LEU A 712 -7.20 2.28 17.19
CA LEU A 712 -7.03 3.67 16.74
C LEU A 712 -7.15 4.69 17.88
N LYS A 713 -8.10 4.50 18.81
CA LYS A 713 -8.21 5.30 20.04
C LYS A 713 -6.88 5.34 20.81
N ARG A 714 -6.25 4.19 21.02
CA ARG A 714 -4.97 4.07 21.73
C ARG A 714 -3.79 4.64 20.93
N GLU A 715 -3.66 4.27 19.66
CA GLU A 715 -2.50 4.65 18.83
C GLU A 715 -2.49 6.12 18.41
N PHE A 716 -3.67 6.75 18.28
CA PHE A 716 -3.81 8.15 17.84
C PHE A 716 -4.34 9.09 18.93
N SER A 717 -4.54 8.61 20.16
CA SER A 717 -5.09 9.38 21.29
C SER A 717 -6.46 10.02 20.98
N LEU A 718 -7.36 9.26 20.34
CA LEU A 718 -8.68 9.73 19.95
C LEU A 718 -9.74 9.43 21.02
N THR A 719 -10.65 10.39 21.23
CA THR A 719 -11.86 10.23 22.04
C THR A 719 -13.09 9.91 21.17
N ASP A 720 -14.18 9.43 21.78
CA ASP A 720 -15.38 9.01 21.02
C ASP A 720 -16.06 10.17 20.26
N ASP A 721 -15.99 11.41 20.75
CA ASP A 721 -16.46 12.61 20.04
C ASP A 721 -15.62 12.96 18.79
N GLN A 722 -14.43 12.37 18.66
CA GLN A 722 -13.56 12.47 17.49
C GLN A 722 -13.76 11.33 16.48
N ILE A 723 -14.74 10.44 16.67
CA ILE A 723 -15.00 9.29 15.79
C ILE A 723 -16.46 9.29 15.30
N ILE A 724 -16.68 9.27 13.99
CA ILE A 724 -17.99 8.98 13.39
C ILE A 724 -17.98 7.62 12.68
N GLN A 725 -19.02 6.84 12.94
CA GLN A 725 -19.29 5.59 12.25
C GLN A 725 -20.21 5.87 11.05
N VAL A 726 -19.66 5.75 9.85
CA VAL A 726 -20.35 6.06 8.59
C VAL A 726 -21.05 4.79 8.06
N PRO A 727 -22.36 4.85 7.72
CA PRO A 727 -23.09 3.71 7.18
C PRO A 727 -22.45 3.15 5.91
N ALA A 728 -21.96 1.91 6.02
CA ALA A 728 -21.37 1.14 4.93
C ALA A 728 -21.91 -0.30 5.00
N MET A 729 -21.87 -1.03 3.89
CA MET A 729 -22.03 -2.48 3.89
C MET A 729 -21.02 -3.08 2.93
N PHE A 730 -20.63 -4.34 3.17
CA PHE A 730 -19.65 -5.07 2.37
C PHE A 730 -20.25 -6.38 1.87
N GLY A 731 -19.87 -6.77 0.64
CA GLY A 731 -20.15 -8.09 0.09
C GLY A 731 -19.23 -9.17 0.66
N TYR A 732 -19.53 -10.44 0.38
CA TYR A 732 -18.82 -11.59 0.94
C TYR A 732 -17.32 -11.66 0.61
N SER A 733 -16.88 -11.05 -0.50
CA SER A 733 -15.47 -10.95 -0.90
C SER A 733 -14.79 -9.64 -0.47
N GLY A 734 -15.40 -8.85 0.41
CA GLY A 734 -14.76 -7.68 1.02
C GLY A 734 -14.79 -6.40 0.18
N TYR A 735 -15.65 -6.30 -0.83
CA TYR A 735 -15.89 -5.05 -1.58
C TYR A 735 -17.03 -4.25 -0.94
N ALA A 736 -17.00 -2.92 -1.07
CA ALA A 736 -18.09 -2.05 -0.65
C ALA A 736 -19.36 -2.36 -1.46
N TRP A 737 -20.43 -2.78 -0.79
CA TRP A 737 -21.68 -3.23 -1.40
C TRP A 737 -22.46 -2.07 -2.04
N TRP A 738 -22.33 -0.86 -1.48
CA TRP A 738 -22.73 0.39 -2.10
C TRP A 738 -21.55 1.38 -2.10
N PRO A 739 -21.62 2.50 -2.86
CA PRO A 739 -20.53 3.46 -2.95
C PRO A 739 -20.09 3.99 -1.58
N ASN A 740 -18.82 3.75 -1.24
CA ASN A 740 -18.32 3.88 0.11
C ASN A 740 -18.03 5.35 0.46
N MET A 741 -18.87 5.94 1.31
CA MET A 741 -18.74 7.34 1.68
C MET A 741 -17.48 7.67 2.50
N VAL A 742 -16.78 6.66 3.07
CA VAL A 742 -15.51 6.87 3.77
C VAL A 742 -14.35 7.08 2.81
N ASN A 743 -14.38 6.44 1.63
CA ASN A 743 -13.42 6.61 0.54
C ASN A 743 -13.69 7.95 -0.19
N SER A 744 -13.38 9.04 0.51
CA SER A 744 -13.75 10.42 0.17
C SER A 744 -12.55 11.37 0.30
N VAL A 745 -12.61 12.52 -0.36
CA VAL A 745 -11.45 13.44 -0.47
C VAL A 745 -11.77 14.80 0.13
N PRO A 746 -11.13 15.18 1.24
CA PRO A 746 -11.18 16.56 1.74
C PRO A 746 -10.36 17.51 0.87
N VAL A 747 -11.02 18.57 0.39
CA VAL A 747 -10.48 19.64 -0.47
C VAL A 747 -10.93 20.98 0.10
N ASN A 748 -10.03 21.69 0.78
CA ASN A 748 -10.18 23.11 1.15
C ASN A 748 -11.55 23.49 1.78
N GLY A 749 -12.04 22.69 2.73
CA GLY A 749 -13.33 22.90 3.41
C GLY A 749 -14.55 22.23 2.78
N SER A 750 -14.36 21.53 1.65
CA SER A 750 -15.34 20.65 1.02
C SER A 750 -14.91 19.19 1.11
N LEU A 751 -15.86 18.27 1.20
CA LEU A 751 -15.65 16.82 1.17
C LEU A 751 -16.28 16.25 -0.09
N LEU A 752 -15.45 15.65 -0.95
CA LEU A 752 -15.86 14.94 -2.16
C LEU A 752 -16.22 13.50 -1.79
N VAL A 753 -17.49 13.12 -1.91
CA VAL A 753 -18.00 11.83 -1.44
C VAL A 753 -18.66 11.06 -2.58
N SER A 754 -18.48 9.75 -2.64
CA SER A 754 -19.29 8.87 -3.50
C SER A 754 -20.78 9.08 -3.29
N ASN A 755 -21.55 9.22 -4.36
CA ASN A 755 -23.00 9.22 -4.27
C ASN A 755 -23.48 7.82 -3.85
N PRO A 756 -24.03 7.62 -2.64
CA PRO A 756 -24.33 6.28 -2.12
C PRO A 756 -25.47 5.56 -2.86
N ARG A 757 -26.20 6.26 -3.75
CA ARG A 757 -27.30 5.68 -4.55
C ARG A 757 -28.35 4.95 -3.68
N GLY A 758 -28.58 5.48 -2.48
CA GLY A 758 -29.52 4.96 -1.48
C GLY A 758 -30.98 5.33 -1.80
N ALA A 759 -31.88 5.02 -0.87
CA ALA A 759 -33.32 5.21 -1.08
C ALA A 759 -33.68 6.67 -1.37
N LEU A 760 -34.46 6.94 -2.43
CA LEU A 760 -35.03 8.26 -2.69
C LEU A 760 -36.36 8.42 -1.96
N ILE A 761 -36.39 9.30 -0.97
CA ILE A 761 -37.61 9.71 -0.25
C ILE A 761 -37.89 11.17 -0.61
N ASP A 762 -39.06 11.45 -1.18
CA ASP A 762 -39.44 12.79 -1.68
C ASP A 762 -38.38 13.42 -2.61
N GLY A 763 -37.79 12.59 -3.49
CA GLY A 763 -36.74 12.98 -4.42
C GLY A 763 -35.34 13.19 -3.79
N LYS A 764 -35.17 12.95 -2.48
CA LYS A 764 -33.91 13.15 -1.75
C LYS A 764 -33.33 11.81 -1.30
N ASP A 765 -32.01 11.64 -1.48
CA ASP A 765 -31.32 10.41 -1.07
C ASP A 765 -31.17 10.35 0.45
N TYR A 766 -31.73 9.30 1.06
CA TYR A 766 -31.78 9.14 2.51
C TYR A 766 -30.39 8.89 3.12
N THR A 767 -29.53 8.16 2.42
CA THR A 767 -28.16 7.87 2.85
C THR A 767 -27.31 9.13 2.82
N GLN A 768 -27.45 9.96 1.77
CA GLN A 768 -26.83 11.29 1.73
C GLN A 768 -27.30 12.18 2.88
N LYS A 769 -28.60 12.18 3.21
CA LYS A 769 -29.15 12.92 4.35
C LYS A 769 -28.53 12.46 5.68
N LYS A 770 -28.38 11.15 5.89
CA LYS A 770 -27.76 10.59 7.10
C LYS A 770 -26.30 11.02 7.25
N LEU A 771 -25.50 10.99 6.18
CA LEU A 771 -24.11 11.48 6.22
C LEU A 771 -24.05 12.99 6.53
N ARG A 772 -24.90 13.81 5.89
CA ARG A 772 -24.99 15.25 6.17
C ARG A 772 -25.32 15.50 7.65
N GLN A 773 -26.18 14.70 8.27
CA GLN A 773 -26.49 14.81 9.70
C GLN A 773 -25.29 14.44 10.60
N LEU A 774 -24.54 13.37 10.27
CA LEU A 774 -23.34 12.97 11.03
C LEU A 774 -22.22 14.02 10.97
N LEU A 775 -22.07 14.71 9.84
CA LEU A 775 -21.02 15.71 9.63
C LEU A 775 -21.44 17.16 9.98
N LEU A 776 -22.73 17.41 10.23
CA LEU A 776 -23.27 18.73 10.58
C LEU A 776 -22.55 19.41 11.78
N PRO A 777 -22.23 18.71 12.90
CA PRO A 777 -21.54 19.32 14.03
C PRO A 777 -20.12 19.83 13.72
N PHE A 778 -19.53 19.36 12.62
CA PHE A 778 -18.16 19.69 12.20
C PHE A 778 -18.11 20.72 11.07
N GLY A 779 -19.27 21.22 10.60
CA GLY A 779 -19.39 22.25 9.57
C GLY A 779 -18.92 21.83 8.17
N VAL A 780 -18.73 20.52 7.93
CA VAL A 780 -18.15 20.01 6.68
C VAL A 780 -19.15 20.13 5.52
N ASN A 781 -18.78 20.87 4.47
CA ASN A 781 -19.54 20.91 3.23
C ASN A 781 -19.35 19.61 2.45
N ILE A 782 -20.42 19.07 1.83
CA ILE A 782 -20.39 17.77 1.14
C ILE A 782 -20.91 17.89 -0.29
N SER A 783 -20.05 17.51 -1.23
CA SER A 783 -20.36 17.31 -2.65
C SER A 783 -20.41 15.82 -2.97
N PHE A 784 -21.59 15.30 -3.31
CA PHE A 784 -21.74 13.91 -3.74
C PHE A 784 -21.49 13.80 -5.24
N LEU A 785 -20.59 12.90 -5.64
CA LEU A 785 -20.16 12.69 -7.02
C LEU A 785 -20.69 11.35 -7.55
N ASP A 786 -21.12 11.30 -8.81
CA ASP A 786 -21.49 10.05 -9.47
C ASP A 786 -20.26 9.23 -9.86
N ASP A 787 -19.82 8.38 -8.93
CA ASP A 787 -18.69 7.48 -9.08
C ASP A 787 -19.08 6.07 -9.56
N ARG A 788 -20.28 5.88 -10.15
CA ARG A 788 -20.80 4.57 -10.60
C ARG A 788 -19.78 3.71 -11.34
N TYR A 789 -19.04 4.32 -12.27
CA TYR A 789 -18.01 3.63 -13.04
C TYR A 789 -16.93 3.00 -12.15
N TYR A 790 -16.50 3.71 -11.12
CA TYR A 790 -15.51 3.23 -10.15
C TYR A 790 -16.13 2.20 -9.21
N GLN A 791 -17.37 2.40 -8.75
CA GLN A 791 -18.06 1.45 -7.88
C GLN A 791 -18.23 0.06 -8.52
N GLU A 792 -18.61 0.01 -9.80
CA GLU A 792 -18.70 -1.25 -10.56
C GLU A 792 -17.34 -1.95 -10.68
N LEU A 793 -16.25 -1.18 -10.66
CA LEU A 793 -14.86 -1.64 -10.65
C LEU A 793 -14.28 -1.87 -9.24
N ARG A 794 -15.10 -1.73 -8.18
CA ARG A 794 -14.75 -1.94 -6.76
C ARG A 794 -13.77 -0.91 -6.17
N GLY A 795 -13.95 0.36 -6.52
CA GLY A 795 -13.30 1.51 -5.85
C GLY A 795 -14.19 2.75 -5.88
N ASN A 796 -13.80 3.81 -5.18
CA ASN A 796 -14.66 4.98 -4.96
C ASN A 796 -13.91 6.31 -5.21
N VAL A 797 -14.43 7.46 -4.74
CA VAL A 797 -13.93 8.80 -5.09
C VAL A 797 -12.45 9.01 -4.75
N GLN A 798 -12.00 8.56 -3.58
CA GLN A 798 -10.60 8.64 -3.20
C GLN A 798 -9.74 7.70 -4.05
N SER A 799 -10.15 6.45 -4.31
CA SER A 799 -9.44 5.53 -5.20
C SER A 799 -9.24 6.10 -6.62
N ALA A 800 -10.27 6.79 -7.14
CA ALA A 800 -10.31 7.37 -8.47
C ALA A 800 -9.42 8.61 -8.65
N THR A 801 -9.00 9.26 -7.57
CA THR A 801 -8.34 10.57 -7.59
C THR A 801 -6.99 10.56 -6.85
N ASN A 802 -6.22 11.64 -6.95
CA ASN A 802 -5.03 11.86 -6.12
C ASN A 802 -4.91 13.37 -5.84
N THR A 803 -4.26 13.78 -4.75
CA THR A 803 -4.18 15.20 -4.36
C THR A 803 -2.74 15.68 -4.26
N VAL A 804 -2.45 16.86 -4.80
CA VAL A 804 -1.25 17.63 -4.48
C VAL A 804 -1.65 18.63 -3.39
N ARG A 805 -0.96 18.55 -2.25
CA ARG A 805 -1.19 19.40 -1.07
C ARG A 805 0.04 20.28 -0.82
N LYS A 806 -0.17 21.45 -0.22
CA LYS A 806 0.94 22.27 0.27
C LYS A 806 1.62 21.57 1.45
N GLY A 807 2.94 21.71 1.56
CA GLY A 807 3.65 21.41 2.81
C GLY A 807 3.32 22.42 3.91
N GLU A 808 3.63 22.08 5.15
CA GLU A 808 3.38 22.94 6.32
C GLU A 808 4.09 24.30 6.19
N GLU A 809 3.45 25.36 6.69
CA GLU A 809 4.03 26.72 6.68
C GLU A 809 5.07 26.92 7.79
N ARG A 810 4.92 26.20 8.90
CA ARG A 810 5.92 26.19 9.98
C ARG A 810 7.02 25.18 9.66
N PRO A 811 8.31 25.49 9.90
CA PRO A 811 9.37 24.51 9.80
C PRO A 811 9.15 23.34 10.76
N PHE A 812 9.37 22.12 10.27
CA PHE A 812 9.10 20.91 11.04
C PHE A 812 9.92 20.86 12.34
N TRP A 813 11.17 21.33 12.28
CA TRP A 813 12.10 21.33 13.40
C TRP A 813 11.70 22.27 14.55
N GLN A 814 10.94 23.31 14.25
CA GLN A 814 10.32 24.19 15.26
C GLN A 814 9.00 23.63 15.81
N SER A 815 8.48 22.54 15.23
CA SER A 815 7.18 21.94 15.58
C SER A 815 7.33 20.66 16.40
N LEU A 816 8.52 20.05 16.39
CA LEU A 816 8.86 18.89 17.22
C LEU A 816 8.92 19.28 18.71
N PRO A 817 8.63 18.35 19.63
CA PRO A 817 8.94 18.54 21.04
C PRO A 817 10.43 18.87 21.23
N ASN A 818 10.74 19.71 22.22
CA ASN A 818 12.11 19.83 22.70
C ASN A 818 12.51 18.48 23.32
N ASN A 819 13.47 17.80 22.68
CA ASN A 819 14.07 16.54 23.18
C ASN A 819 15.10 16.82 24.27
#